data_AF-A0A510V7X8-F1
#
_entry.id   AF-A0A510V7X8-F1
#
_cell.length_a   1.000
_cell.length_b   1.000
_cell.length_c   1.000
_cell.angle_alpha   90.00
_cell.angle_beta   90.00
_cell.angle_gamma   90.00
#
_symmetry.space_group_name_H-M   'P 1'
#
loop_
_entity.id
_entity.type
_entity.pdbx_description
1 polymer ?
#
loop_
_entity_poly.entity_id
_entity_poly.type
_entity_poly.pdbx_seq_one_letter_code
_entity_poly.pdbx_strand_id
1 'polypeptide(L)'
;MRERLAALVKQVCVAGDRRQGLDPDLRTRLDNVLAVLRDEHAEPGTTHDDPLAGLADVFGLDEQDAELLTIAAAPDLDANLALAFGLLRGGPSPARATVGLALELASLPTLSGAGPTYLGPAALTRRHGLLDVAPAPALWLGRELWVPDRVLAHLVGVDEIDPLLRPALVLPVPVDRLDVDGILAAAVTAGEPLVWIRSPLGSGGLSLAAAALSAAGIGCLALDLARVAPGADLRHVLAVTAREAALQGAGLVLVHAERLAEDDPATLFAALAEAVVPVLAVGDRPWQPPWLAYHPLVLEAPAVTTEDRALVWDRELGAGIADHRLATFRLAPEVIADAARYATTLADVTATEITADSARAAARRVGGSITSGPALVPTRPPTFADLVLPDHVARPLHRFVSWAAHRDEVLADGRLVDVGGKGTGIAALFSGSPGTGKTLAAHVVAAELGLDLFRVDLASIVDKYIGETEKNLERVFHEAESLNVLLFFDEADALFGKRSDVKDAHDRYANQEVAYLLQRMESFDGVTVLATNLRGNLDPAFSRRMSFIVHFPDPDVPTRQRLWERHLSRVTTDPADPVQVAHLAQEVELAGGDIRNIVLAAAYDAVAAGESVGMRHVLAATVAEHHKLGRRVPENAFSPDRAR
;
A
#
# COMPACT_ATOMS: atom_id res chain seq x y z
N MET A 1 0.74 37.08 22.03
CA MET A 1 1.38 37.77 20.87
C MET A 1 1.31 39.31 20.89
N ARG A 2 0.12 39.96 20.97
CA ARG A 2 0.02 41.44 20.92
C ARG A 2 0.85 42.17 21.99
N GLU A 3 0.84 41.69 23.23
CA GLU A 3 1.67 42.23 24.31
C GLU A 3 3.18 42.12 24.04
N ARG A 4 3.60 41.02 23.39
CA ARG A 4 5.00 40.81 23.00
C ARG A 4 5.43 41.76 21.89
N LEU A 5 4.56 42.02 20.91
CA LEU A 5 4.79 43.06 19.91
C LEU A 5 4.89 44.45 20.55
N ALA A 6 4.04 44.77 21.53
CA ALA A 6 4.13 46.03 22.26
C ALA A 6 5.45 46.17 23.06
N ALA A 7 5.94 45.06 23.65
CA ALA A 7 7.26 45.03 24.30
C ALA A 7 8.40 45.25 23.27
N LEU A 8 8.33 44.58 22.12
CA LEU A 8 9.27 44.74 21.02
C LEU A 8 9.28 46.18 20.47
N VAL A 9 8.11 46.82 20.32
CA VAL A 9 8.01 48.21 19.88
C VAL A 9 8.82 49.14 20.79
N LYS A 10 8.81 48.91 22.10
CA LYS A 10 9.67 49.68 23.03
C LYS A 10 11.15 49.52 22.71
N GLN A 11 11.61 48.30 22.41
CA GLN A 11 13.00 48.03 22.02
C GLN A 11 13.34 48.66 20.67
N VAL A 12 12.44 48.58 19.69
CA VAL A 12 12.57 49.19 18.35
C VAL A 12 12.70 50.70 18.46
N CYS A 13 11.88 51.34 19.30
CA CYS A 13 12.00 52.77 19.59
C CYS A 13 13.38 53.12 20.18
N VAL A 14 13.86 52.36 21.16
CA VAL A 14 15.18 52.58 21.77
C VAL A 14 16.31 52.42 20.75
N ALA A 15 16.23 51.40 19.88
CA ALA A 15 17.21 51.19 18.81
C ALA A 15 17.17 52.35 17.79
N GLY A 16 15.98 52.82 17.42
CA GLY A 16 15.81 53.97 16.52
C GLY A 16 16.35 55.27 17.11
N ASP A 17 16.11 55.53 18.39
CA ASP A 17 16.64 56.71 19.09
C ASP A 17 18.18 56.69 19.17
N ARG A 18 18.79 55.50 19.25
CA ARG A 18 20.26 55.32 19.23
C ARG A 18 20.88 55.40 17.83
N ARG A 19 20.10 55.26 16.76
CA ARG A 19 20.62 55.19 15.39
C ARG A 19 21.10 56.57 14.91
N GLN A 20 22.42 56.76 14.90
CA GLN A 20 23.08 57.97 14.42
C GLN A 20 23.60 57.78 12.99
N GLY A 21 23.76 58.89 12.24
CA GLY A 21 24.39 58.87 10.91
C GLY A 21 23.50 58.40 9.76
N LEU A 22 22.18 58.32 9.96
CA LEU A 22 21.20 58.14 8.88
C LEU A 22 21.09 59.41 8.02
N ASP A 23 20.74 59.23 6.75
CA ASP A 23 20.32 60.34 5.88
C ASP A 23 19.14 61.11 6.53
N PRO A 24 19.08 62.46 6.45
CA PRO A 24 17.99 63.24 7.02
C PRO A 24 16.57 62.81 6.59
N ASP A 25 16.40 62.38 5.34
CA ASP A 25 15.10 61.88 4.85
C ASP A 25 14.73 60.56 5.54
N LEU A 26 15.69 59.63 5.63
CA LEU A 26 15.49 58.34 6.31
C LEU A 26 15.24 58.52 7.81
N ARG A 27 15.93 59.47 8.45
CA ARG A 27 15.71 59.80 9.86
C ARG A 27 14.29 60.30 10.10
N THR A 28 13.81 61.22 9.26
CA THR A 28 12.45 61.76 9.34
C THR A 28 11.41 60.65 9.16
N ARG A 29 11.62 59.75 8.20
CA ARG A 29 10.74 58.58 8.01
C ARG A 29 10.73 57.66 9.22
N LEU A 30 11.90 57.38 9.80
CA LEU A 30 12.02 56.55 11.00
C LEU A 30 11.27 57.16 12.18
N ASP A 31 11.46 58.45 12.45
CA ASP A 31 10.78 59.14 13.55
C ASP A 31 9.25 59.12 13.38
N ASN A 32 8.74 59.26 12.15
CA ASN A 32 7.31 59.15 11.85
C ASN A 32 6.77 57.73 12.09
N VAL A 33 7.47 56.69 11.63
CA VAL A 33 7.05 55.29 11.82
C VAL A 33 7.07 54.91 13.31
N LEU A 34 8.09 55.34 14.06
CA LEU A 34 8.17 55.11 15.50
C LEU A 34 7.05 55.82 16.26
N ALA A 35 6.60 57.00 15.81
CA ALA A 35 5.46 57.69 16.39
C ALA A 35 4.15 56.90 16.19
N VAL A 36 3.94 56.35 14.98
CA VAL A 36 2.77 55.49 14.68
C VAL A 36 2.78 54.21 15.52
N LEU A 37 3.92 53.52 15.58
CA LEU A 37 4.05 52.28 16.37
C LEU A 37 3.78 52.50 17.87
N ARG A 38 4.22 53.64 18.42
CA ARG A 38 3.96 54.01 19.82
C ARG A 38 2.47 54.20 20.09
N ASP A 39 1.73 54.73 19.13
CA ASP A 39 0.28 54.97 19.24
C ASP A 39 -0.50 53.65 19.09
N GLU A 40 -0.19 52.85 18.06
CA GLU A 40 -0.88 51.58 17.77
C GLU A 40 -0.74 50.53 18.87
N HIS A 41 0.39 50.53 19.59
CA HIS A 41 0.68 49.57 20.67
C HIS A 41 0.63 50.21 22.08
N ALA A 42 0.00 51.39 22.22
CA ALA A 42 -0.10 52.11 23.51
C ALA A 42 -1.02 51.42 24.53
N GLU A 43 -2.08 50.75 24.07
CA GLU A 43 -3.07 50.11 24.94
C GLU A 43 -2.76 48.61 25.11
N PRO A 44 -2.67 48.10 26.36
CA PRO A 44 -2.56 46.66 26.59
C PRO A 44 -3.83 45.97 26.10
N GLY A 45 -3.67 45.02 25.18
CA GLY A 45 -4.79 44.22 24.68
C GLY A 45 -5.46 43.43 25.81
N THR A 46 -6.74 43.09 25.63
CA THR A 46 -7.44 42.16 26.53
C THR A 46 -6.72 40.80 26.54
N THR A 47 -6.42 40.27 27.73
CA THR A 47 -5.80 38.96 27.95
C THR A 47 -6.46 37.88 27.09
N HIS A 48 -5.74 37.38 26.10
CA HIS A 48 -6.03 36.16 25.34
C HIS A 48 -4.88 35.18 25.58
N ASP A 49 -5.10 33.89 25.34
CA ASP A 49 -4.05 32.88 25.33
C ASP A 49 -2.83 33.39 24.55
N ASP A 50 -1.62 33.19 25.09
CA ASP A 50 -0.37 33.50 24.40
C ASP A 50 0.08 32.27 23.60
N PRO A 51 -0.18 32.19 22.28
CA PRO A 51 0.11 30.98 21.51
C PRO A 51 1.61 30.70 21.47
N LEU A 52 2.43 31.75 21.59
CA LEU A 52 3.87 31.62 21.68
C LEU A 52 4.34 30.98 23.00
N ALA A 53 3.62 31.19 24.11
CA ALA A 53 3.93 30.53 25.38
C ALA A 53 3.65 29.02 25.26
N GLY A 54 2.49 28.64 24.71
CA GLY A 54 2.19 27.23 24.43
C GLY A 54 3.20 26.59 23.48
N LEU A 55 3.61 27.31 22.44
CA LEU A 55 4.66 26.86 21.52
C LEU A 55 6.02 26.72 22.24
N ALA A 56 6.38 27.67 23.11
CA ALA A 56 7.61 27.59 23.88
C ALA A 56 7.62 26.38 24.82
N ASP A 57 6.51 26.09 25.49
CA ASP A 57 6.37 24.93 26.37
C ASP A 57 6.51 23.61 25.60
N VAL A 58 5.88 23.50 24.43
CA VAL A 58 5.97 22.30 23.58
C VAL A 58 7.40 22.07 23.11
N PHE A 59 8.05 23.10 22.53
CA PHE A 59 9.36 22.97 21.90
C PHE A 59 10.54 23.16 22.89
N GLY A 60 10.27 23.35 24.18
CA GLY A 60 11.29 23.57 25.21
C GLY A 60 12.10 24.85 25.00
N LEU A 61 11.47 25.89 24.46
CA LEU A 61 12.11 27.17 24.15
C LEU A 61 12.23 28.02 25.41
N ASP A 62 13.37 28.68 25.58
CA ASP A 62 13.53 29.66 26.65
C ASP A 62 12.97 31.05 26.26
N GLU A 63 13.06 32.01 27.18
CA GLU A 63 12.58 33.37 26.93
C GLU A 63 13.31 34.07 25.78
N GLN A 64 14.58 33.73 25.55
CA GLN A 64 15.40 34.32 24.49
C GLN A 64 15.03 33.74 23.12
N ASP A 65 14.76 32.44 23.03
CA ASP A 65 14.19 31.82 21.84
C ASP A 65 12.84 32.45 21.46
N ALA A 66 11.96 32.64 22.44
CA ALA A 66 10.65 33.27 22.23
C ALA A 66 10.77 34.74 21.79
N GLU A 67 11.71 35.49 22.36
CA GLU A 67 12.00 36.88 21.97
C GLU A 67 12.51 36.97 20.54
N LEU A 68 13.48 36.11 20.15
CA LEU A 68 13.99 36.06 18.78
C LEU A 68 12.93 35.62 17.76
N LEU A 69 12.06 34.67 18.12
CA LEU A 69 10.94 34.27 17.27
C LEU A 69 9.93 35.41 17.09
N THR A 70 9.66 36.18 18.15
CA THR A 70 8.81 37.38 18.10
C THR A 70 9.41 38.44 17.16
N ILE A 71 10.70 38.70 17.28
CA ILE A 71 11.42 39.64 16.40
C ILE A 71 11.38 39.18 14.94
N ALA A 72 11.57 37.89 14.68
CA ALA A 72 11.54 37.34 13.33
C ALA A 72 10.13 37.38 12.70
N ALA A 73 9.08 37.16 13.49
CA ALA A 73 7.68 37.18 13.04
C ALA A 73 7.12 38.61 12.85
N ALA A 74 7.57 39.57 13.66
CA ALA A 74 7.09 40.95 13.67
C ALA A 74 6.89 41.62 12.29
N PRO A 75 7.85 41.58 11.35
CA PRO A 75 7.68 42.23 10.04
C PRO A 75 6.63 41.56 9.15
N ASP A 76 6.33 40.29 9.36
CA ASP A 76 5.26 39.59 8.63
C ASP A 76 3.87 39.80 9.29
N LEU A 77 3.83 40.29 10.54
CA LEU A 77 2.59 40.57 11.30
C LEU A 77 2.16 42.05 11.29
N ASP A 78 3.11 42.98 11.15
CA ASP A 78 2.86 44.42 11.23
C ASP A 78 3.72 45.16 10.19
N ALA A 79 3.05 45.83 9.26
CA ALA A 79 3.70 46.55 8.16
C ALA A 79 4.57 47.73 8.65
N ASN A 80 4.22 48.36 9.77
CA ASN A 80 5.00 49.45 10.35
C ASN A 80 6.28 48.91 11.00
N LEU A 81 6.23 47.71 11.61
CA LEU A 81 7.43 47.02 12.08
C LEU A 81 8.34 46.61 10.92
N ALA A 82 7.79 46.12 9.82
CA ALA A 82 8.56 45.80 8.61
C ALA A 82 9.30 47.04 8.06
N LEU A 83 8.61 48.19 8.02
CA LEU A 83 9.20 49.46 7.58
C LEU A 83 10.27 49.96 8.58
N ALA A 84 9.99 49.88 9.88
CA ALA A 84 10.96 50.25 10.92
C ALA A 84 12.24 49.42 10.82
N PHE A 85 12.13 48.11 10.58
CA PHE A 85 13.29 47.22 10.43
C PHE A 85 14.12 47.57 9.19
N GLY A 86 13.47 47.86 8.06
CA GLY A 86 14.13 48.38 6.86
C GLY A 86 14.94 49.65 7.12
N LEU A 87 14.31 50.63 7.79
CA LEU A 87 14.93 51.91 8.15
C LEU A 87 16.08 51.74 9.15
N LEU A 88 15.93 50.87 10.14
CA LEU A 88 17.00 50.53 11.10
C LEU A 88 18.19 49.87 10.40
N ARG A 89 17.96 49.08 9.36
CA ARG A 89 19.01 48.50 8.49
C ARG A 89 19.64 49.52 7.55
N GLY A 90 19.13 50.75 7.49
CA GLY A 90 19.62 51.82 6.61
C GLY A 90 19.01 51.81 5.20
N GLY A 91 17.94 51.04 4.97
CA GLY A 91 17.21 50.97 3.70
C GLY A 91 15.88 51.74 3.75
N PRO A 92 15.36 52.24 2.61
CA PRO A 92 14.09 52.95 2.55
C PRO A 92 12.85 52.04 2.46
N SER A 93 13.05 50.73 2.26
CA SER A 93 11.98 49.76 1.99
C SER A 93 11.71 48.85 3.20
N PRO A 94 10.48 48.35 3.38
CA PRO A 94 10.18 47.32 4.37
C PRO A 94 11.10 46.11 4.23
N ALA A 95 11.55 45.55 5.36
CA ALA A 95 12.48 44.45 5.37
C ALA A 95 12.33 43.58 6.62
N ARG A 96 12.77 42.32 6.53
CA ARG A 96 12.84 41.40 7.67
C ARG A 96 14.00 41.75 8.62
N ALA A 97 13.99 41.17 9.82
CA ALA A 97 15.12 41.29 10.73
C ALA A 97 16.35 40.59 10.14
N THR A 98 17.54 41.18 10.31
CA THR A 98 18.79 40.44 10.13
C THR A 98 19.24 39.86 11.46
N VAL A 99 20.14 38.87 11.44
CA VAL A 99 20.81 38.34 12.64
C VAL A 99 21.33 39.47 13.53
N GLY A 100 22.00 40.47 12.94
CA GLY A 100 22.53 41.61 13.71
C GLY A 100 21.45 42.47 14.36
N LEU A 101 20.37 42.78 13.63
CA LEU A 101 19.26 43.56 14.16
C LEU A 101 18.50 42.78 15.24
N ALA A 102 18.30 41.47 15.05
CA ALA A 102 17.62 40.63 16.03
C ALA A 102 18.38 40.53 17.36
N LEU A 103 19.71 40.37 17.30
CA LEU A 103 20.54 40.39 18.50
C LEU A 103 20.52 41.77 19.18
N GLU A 104 20.53 42.87 18.40
CA GLU A 104 20.42 44.24 18.93
C GLU A 104 19.10 44.44 19.69
N LEU A 105 17.98 44.01 19.11
CA LEU A 105 16.64 44.16 19.70
C LEU A 105 16.44 43.26 20.93
N ALA A 106 16.93 42.01 20.88
CA ALA A 106 16.94 41.09 22.02
C ALA A 106 17.98 41.46 23.11
N SER A 107 18.66 42.60 22.99
CA SER A 107 19.71 43.04 23.93
C SER A 107 20.87 42.06 24.10
N LEU A 108 21.16 41.27 23.06
CA LEU A 108 22.25 40.28 23.01
C LEU A 108 23.50 40.85 22.32
N PRO A 109 24.71 40.69 22.90
CA PRO A 109 25.93 41.19 22.26
C PRO A 109 26.25 40.44 20.96
N THR A 110 26.56 41.17 19.89
CA THR A 110 26.95 40.58 18.59
C THR A 110 28.30 39.84 18.63
N LEU A 111 29.18 40.24 19.55
CA LEU A 111 30.46 39.59 19.86
C LEU A 111 30.31 38.60 21.03
N SER A 112 29.27 37.76 21.00
CA SER A 112 29.04 36.70 21.98
C SER A 112 28.67 35.38 21.31
N GLY A 113 28.66 34.30 22.10
CA GLY A 113 28.17 33.00 21.65
C GLY A 113 26.66 32.97 21.36
N ALA A 114 25.90 33.98 21.79
CA ALA A 114 24.44 33.99 21.69
C ALA A 114 23.94 33.87 20.24
N GLY A 115 24.59 34.54 19.27
CA GLY A 115 24.23 34.41 17.85
C GLY A 115 24.30 32.97 17.36
N PRO A 116 25.48 32.31 17.41
CA PRO A 116 25.59 30.89 17.07
C PRO A 116 24.71 29.95 17.91
N THR A 117 24.48 30.25 19.19
CA THR A 117 23.64 29.42 20.08
C THR A 117 22.17 29.44 19.68
N TYR A 118 21.58 30.62 19.48
CA TYR A 118 20.13 30.77 19.26
C TYR A 118 19.73 30.90 17.78
N LEU A 119 20.66 31.22 16.88
CA LEU A 119 20.40 31.37 15.44
C LEU A 119 21.30 30.47 14.57
N GLY A 120 22.18 29.68 15.18
CA GLY A 120 23.00 28.68 14.49
C GLY A 120 22.22 27.41 14.12
N PRO A 121 22.79 26.51 13.30
CA PRO A 121 22.09 25.31 12.84
C PRO A 121 21.59 24.37 13.95
N ALA A 122 22.20 24.43 15.14
CA ALA A 122 21.82 23.62 16.30
C ALA A 122 20.82 24.30 17.25
N ALA A 123 20.43 25.55 16.97
CA ALA A 123 19.45 26.26 17.78
C ALA A 123 18.08 25.55 17.73
N LEU A 124 17.36 25.49 18.85
CA LEU A 124 16.07 24.78 18.95
C LEU A 124 15.05 25.31 17.94
N THR A 125 14.94 26.64 17.83
CA THR A 125 14.05 27.29 16.86
C THR A 125 14.35 26.89 15.42
N ARG A 126 15.61 26.68 15.06
CA ARG A 126 16.02 26.25 13.71
C ARG A 126 15.90 24.75 13.50
N ARG A 127 16.29 23.96 14.50
CA ARG A 127 16.22 22.49 14.48
C ARG A 127 14.78 22.01 14.30
N HIS A 128 13.83 22.69 14.94
CA HIS A 128 12.41 22.37 14.82
C HIS A 128 11.70 23.14 13.70
N GLY A 129 12.44 23.87 12.85
CA GLY A 129 11.89 24.60 11.71
C GLY A 129 10.89 25.68 12.09
N LEU A 130 11.03 26.30 13.27
CA LEU A 130 10.23 27.43 13.72
C LEU A 130 10.76 28.76 13.16
N LEU A 131 12.07 28.82 12.92
CA LEU A 131 12.77 29.99 12.40
C LEU A 131 13.81 29.56 11.37
N ASP A 132 13.89 30.30 10.28
CA ASP A 132 14.91 30.13 9.26
C ASP A 132 15.86 31.33 9.17
N VAL A 133 17.08 31.06 8.72
CA VAL A 133 18.14 32.05 8.55
C VAL A 133 18.70 31.96 7.15
N ALA A 134 18.81 33.10 6.47
CA ALA A 134 19.30 33.16 5.11
C ALA A 134 20.68 32.47 5.00
N PRO A 135 20.89 31.61 3.98
CA PRO A 135 22.15 30.89 3.82
C PRO A 135 23.29 31.83 3.40
N ALA A 136 24.52 31.29 3.39
CA ALA A 136 25.66 31.96 2.76
C ALA A 136 25.35 32.24 1.26
N PRO A 137 25.89 33.32 0.64
CA PRO A 137 27.15 34.01 0.98
C PRO A 137 27.03 35.28 1.83
N ALA A 138 25.83 35.67 2.28
CA ALA A 138 25.67 36.86 3.11
C ALA A 138 26.49 36.78 4.42
N LEU A 139 27.05 37.91 4.84
CA LEU A 139 27.73 38.06 6.13
C LEU A 139 26.79 37.62 7.26
N TRP A 140 27.34 36.94 8.28
CA TRP A 140 26.55 36.38 9.39
C TRP A 140 25.51 37.36 9.95
N LEU A 141 25.92 38.56 10.35
CA LEU A 141 25.05 39.59 10.91
C LEU A 141 24.06 40.20 9.91
N GLY A 142 24.31 40.03 8.60
CA GLY A 142 23.47 40.52 7.52
C GLY A 142 22.48 39.50 6.98
N ARG A 143 22.50 38.26 7.47
CA ARG A 143 21.55 37.22 7.07
C ARG A 143 20.16 37.53 7.61
N GLU A 144 19.16 37.44 6.76
CA GLU A 144 17.77 37.68 7.12
C GLU A 144 17.17 36.49 7.87
N LEU A 145 16.26 36.78 8.78
CA LEU A 145 15.49 35.82 9.56
C LEU A 145 14.05 35.82 9.05
N TRP A 146 13.41 34.66 9.03
CA TRP A 146 11.96 34.58 8.82
C TRP A 146 11.35 33.42 9.57
N VAL A 147 10.06 33.55 9.87
CA VAL A 147 9.23 32.48 10.43
C VAL A 147 8.45 31.85 9.28
N PRO A 148 8.44 30.51 9.13
CA PRO A 148 7.66 29.87 8.09
C PRO A 148 6.16 30.21 8.21
N ASP A 149 5.48 30.37 7.07
CA ASP A 149 4.08 30.80 7.00
C ASP A 149 3.14 29.96 7.89
N ARG A 150 3.38 28.65 8.00
CA ARG A 150 2.59 27.76 8.87
C ARG A 150 2.73 28.12 10.35
N VAL A 151 3.93 28.47 10.81
CA VAL A 151 4.19 28.87 12.20
C VAL A 151 3.57 30.25 12.45
N LEU A 152 3.70 31.16 11.49
CA LEU A 152 3.05 32.47 11.53
C LEU A 152 1.52 32.35 11.66
N ALA A 153 0.91 31.47 10.87
CA ALA A 153 -0.52 31.17 10.91
C ALA A 153 -0.96 30.66 12.30
N HIS A 154 -0.19 29.76 12.90
CA HIS A 154 -0.49 29.27 14.26
C HIS A 154 -0.37 30.38 15.32
N LEU A 155 0.64 31.25 15.23
CA LEU A 155 0.81 32.38 16.15
C LEU A 155 -0.35 33.39 16.12
N VAL A 156 -1.11 33.44 15.02
CA VAL A 156 -2.32 34.27 14.88
C VAL A 156 -3.62 33.48 15.09
N GLY A 157 -3.54 32.22 15.52
CA GLY A 157 -4.69 31.37 15.86
C GLY A 157 -5.33 30.62 14.69
N VAL A 158 -4.58 30.39 13.60
CA VAL A 158 -5.02 29.57 12.46
C VAL A 158 -4.37 28.18 12.54
N ASP A 159 -5.20 27.16 12.76
CA ASP A 159 -4.77 25.77 12.91
C ASP A 159 -5.08 24.90 11.69
N GLU A 160 -4.81 25.43 10.49
CA GLU A 160 -4.88 24.64 9.26
C GLU A 160 -3.58 23.88 9.00
N ILE A 161 -3.72 22.60 8.66
CA ILE A 161 -2.59 21.73 8.26
C ILE A 161 -1.89 22.28 7.01
N ASP A 162 -0.56 22.25 7.04
CA ASP A 162 0.33 22.59 5.93
C ASP A 162 -0.10 21.87 4.62
N PRO A 163 -0.38 22.60 3.52
CA PRO A 163 -0.78 22.03 2.25
C PRO A 163 0.19 20.97 1.69
N LEU A 164 1.48 21.05 2.03
CA LEU A 164 2.50 20.07 1.64
C LEU A 164 2.17 18.66 2.16
N LEU A 165 1.57 18.58 3.36
CA LEU A 165 1.32 17.31 4.05
C LEU A 165 0.00 16.66 3.64
N ARG A 166 -1.01 17.46 3.28
CA ARG A 166 -2.40 17.00 3.03
C ARG A 166 -2.50 15.74 2.13
N PRO A 167 -1.74 15.59 1.03
CA PRO A 167 -1.85 14.40 0.18
C PRO A 167 -1.35 13.11 0.83
N ALA A 168 -0.45 13.21 1.81
CA ALA A 168 0.19 12.07 2.46
C ALA A 168 -0.41 11.74 3.83
N LEU A 169 -1.32 12.57 4.36
CA LEU A 169 -1.98 12.27 5.63
C LEU A 169 -2.96 11.11 5.49
N VAL A 170 -2.99 10.27 6.53
CA VAL A 170 -3.91 9.16 6.66
C VAL A 170 -4.66 9.27 7.98
N LEU A 171 -5.94 8.92 7.98
CA LEU A 171 -6.74 8.87 9.20
C LEU A 171 -6.65 7.47 9.79
N PRO A 172 -6.18 7.32 11.04
CA PRO A 172 -6.14 6.02 11.70
C PRO A 172 -7.56 5.51 11.93
N VAL A 173 -7.74 4.20 11.82
CA VAL A 173 -9.03 3.53 12.05
C VAL A 173 -8.96 2.87 13.43
N PRO A 174 -9.76 3.31 14.42
CA PRO A 174 -9.61 2.81 15.78
C PRO A 174 -10.04 1.34 15.89
N VAL A 175 -9.24 0.55 16.60
CA VAL A 175 -9.51 -0.86 16.94
C VAL A 175 -9.14 -1.07 18.41
N ASP A 176 -10.16 -1.23 19.27
CA ASP A 176 -10.00 -1.17 20.72
C ASP A 176 -9.17 -2.31 21.34
N ARG A 177 -9.03 -3.44 20.63
CA ARG A 177 -8.43 -4.68 21.16
C ARG A 177 -6.97 -4.90 20.77
N LEU A 178 -6.28 -3.92 20.18
CA LEU A 178 -4.92 -4.13 19.68
C LEU A 178 -3.80 -3.88 20.71
N ASP A 179 -3.91 -2.92 21.64
CA ASP A 179 -2.88 -2.67 22.68
C ASP A 179 -3.23 -3.33 24.03
N VAL A 180 -3.52 -4.64 24.03
CA VAL A 180 -4.00 -5.34 25.24
C VAL A 180 -2.97 -5.33 26.37
N ASP A 181 -1.68 -5.34 26.02
CA ASP A 181 -0.58 -5.36 27.00
C ASP A 181 -0.14 -3.95 27.44
N GLY A 182 -0.61 -2.90 26.76
CA GLY A 182 -0.33 -1.49 27.09
C GLY A 182 1.14 -1.07 26.98
N ILE A 183 1.99 -1.91 26.38
CA ILE A 183 3.45 -1.70 26.30
C ILE A 183 3.75 -0.46 25.48
N LEU A 184 3.04 -0.27 24.35
CA LEU A 184 3.26 0.87 23.48
C LEU A 184 2.81 2.17 24.15
N ALA A 185 1.64 2.18 24.78
CA ALA A 185 1.18 3.33 25.56
C ALA A 185 2.13 3.67 26.72
N ALA A 186 2.69 2.66 27.39
CA ALA A 186 3.68 2.85 28.45
C ALA A 186 5.00 3.44 27.90
N ALA A 187 5.47 3.00 26.73
CA ALA A 187 6.65 3.55 26.07
C ALA A 187 6.45 5.03 25.70
N VAL A 188 5.29 5.38 25.12
CA VAL A 188 4.92 6.77 24.83
C VAL A 188 4.91 7.61 26.12
N THR A 189 4.30 7.10 27.19
CA THR A 189 4.21 7.80 28.48
C THR A 189 5.58 7.96 29.16
N ALA A 190 6.49 7.00 28.96
CA ALA A 190 7.87 7.05 29.45
C ALA A 190 8.75 8.06 28.69
N GLY A 191 8.25 8.62 27.58
CA GLY A 191 8.98 9.59 26.77
C GLY A 191 10.00 8.95 25.81
N GLU A 192 9.75 7.71 25.36
CA GLU A 192 10.56 7.10 24.32
C GLU A 192 10.44 7.92 23.02
N PRO A 193 11.54 8.45 22.47
CA PRO A 193 11.49 9.40 21.36
C PRO A 193 11.05 8.74 20.04
N LEU A 194 11.46 7.47 19.85
CA LEU A 194 11.17 6.69 18.65
C LEU A 194 10.87 5.25 19.00
N VAL A 195 9.69 4.77 18.62
CA VAL A 195 9.30 3.36 18.70
C VAL A 195 9.04 2.83 17.29
N TRP A 196 9.64 1.70 16.96
CA TRP A 196 9.39 0.99 15.72
C TRP A 196 8.35 -0.10 15.94
N ILE A 197 7.30 -0.09 15.12
CA ILE A 197 6.20 -1.06 15.14
C ILE A 197 6.32 -1.89 13.87
N ARG A 198 6.73 -3.14 14.01
CA ARG A 198 6.69 -4.09 12.91
C ARG A 198 5.25 -4.52 12.69
N SER A 199 4.70 -4.19 11.52
CA SER A 199 3.32 -4.42 11.14
C SER A 199 3.27 -5.36 9.94
N PRO A 200 3.35 -6.70 10.15
CA PRO A 200 3.22 -7.66 9.07
C PRO A 200 1.81 -7.61 8.45
N LEU A 201 1.63 -8.25 7.28
CA LEU A 201 0.34 -8.31 6.59
C LEU A 201 -0.79 -8.81 7.51
N GLY A 202 -1.93 -8.11 7.48
CA GLY A 202 -3.09 -8.41 8.32
C GLY A 202 -2.97 -7.95 9.78
N SER A 203 -1.90 -7.24 10.16
CA SER A 203 -1.81 -6.52 11.43
C SER A 203 -2.28 -5.06 11.31
N GLY A 204 -2.60 -4.43 12.44
CA GLY A 204 -3.13 -3.07 12.50
C GLY A 204 -2.15 -2.09 13.12
N GLY A 205 -0.93 -1.97 12.58
CA GLY A 205 0.14 -1.17 13.18
C GLY A 205 -0.20 0.32 13.35
N LEU A 206 -0.84 0.94 12.35
CA LEU A 206 -1.31 2.33 12.46
C LEU A 206 -2.43 2.45 13.51
N SER A 207 -3.39 1.54 13.49
CA SER A 207 -4.48 1.50 14.48
C SER A 207 -3.95 1.31 15.92
N LEU A 208 -2.94 0.45 16.10
CA LEU A 208 -2.22 0.23 17.37
C LEU A 208 -1.51 1.52 17.82
N ALA A 209 -0.76 2.17 16.93
CA ALA A 209 -0.07 3.42 17.22
C ALA A 209 -1.03 4.52 17.66
N ALA A 210 -2.13 4.69 16.93
CA ALA A 210 -3.16 5.66 17.26
C ALA A 210 -3.86 5.35 18.59
N ALA A 211 -4.16 4.08 18.87
CA ALA A 211 -4.75 3.65 20.14
C ALA A 211 -3.81 3.95 21.32
N ALA A 212 -2.51 3.68 21.19
CA ALA A 212 -1.52 3.96 22.23
C ALA A 212 -1.35 5.46 22.51
N LEU A 213 -1.31 6.30 21.47
CA LEU A 213 -1.29 7.76 21.62
C LEU A 213 -2.56 8.26 22.33
N SER A 214 -3.73 7.76 21.91
CA SER A 214 -5.00 8.11 22.54
C SER A 214 -5.07 7.68 24.01
N ALA A 215 -4.52 6.51 24.36
CA ALA A 215 -4.43 6.04 25.74
C ALA A 215 -3.51 6.91 26.61
N ALA A 216 -2.46 7.49 26.00
CA ALA A 216 -1.59 8.48 26.63
C ALA A 216 -2.20 9.90 26.67
N GLY A 217 -3.39 10.11 26.11
CA GLY A 217 -4.05 11.42 26.05
C GLY A 217 -3.48 12.37 24.99
N ILE A 218 -2.79 11.82 23.99
CA ILE A 218 -2.11 12.57 22.92
C ILE A 218 -2.88 12.39 21.61
N GLY A 219 -3.00 13.46 20.81
CA GLY A 219 -3.54 13.36 19.46
C GLY A 219 -2.68 12.50 18.52
N CYS A 220 -3.20 12.15 17.35
CA CYS A 220 -2.45 11.36 16.36
C CYS A 220 -2.41 12.10 15.01
N LEU A 221 -1.20 12.41 14.54
CA LEU A 221 -0.95 12.87 13.17
C LEU A 221 -0.22 11.76 12.41
N ALA A 222 -0.91 11.09 11.50
CA ALA A 222 -0.35 9.98 10.72
C ALA A 222 0.00 10.39 9.29
N LEU A 223 1.26 10.16 8.91
CA LEU A 223 1.81 10.43 7.59
C LEU A 223 2.18 9.11 6.91
N ASP A 224 1.64 8.87 5.72
CA ASP A 224 1.97 7.74 4.88
C ASP A 224 3.13 8.10 3.95
N LEU A 225 4.31 7.53 4.22
CA LEU A 225 5.50 7.78 3.44
C LEU A 225 5.35 7.28 2.00
N ALA A 226 4.53 6.27 1.72
CA ALA A 226 4.30 5.79 0.34
C ALA A 226 3.57 6.83 -0.52
N ARG A 227 2.81 7.75 0.09
CA ARG A 227 2.09 8.84 -0.61
C ARG A 227 2.94 10.09 -0.83
N VAL A 228 4.13 10.16 -0.22
CA VAL A 228 5.07 11.26 -0.45
C VAL A 228 5.64 11.16 -1.86
N ALA A 229 5.55 12.27 -2.60
CA ALA A 229 5.96 12.35 -4.00
C ALA A 229 7.40 11.83 -4.22
N PRO A 230 7.65 11.00 -5.25
CA PRO A 230 8.99 10.55 -5.58
C PRO A 230 9.92 11.74 -5.86
N GLY A 231 11.08 11.77 -5.19
CA GLY A 231 12.07 12.86 -5.33
C GLY A 231 11.85 14.08 -4.44
N ALA A 232 10.81 14.10 -3.60
CA ALA A 232 10.71 15.08 -2.53
C ALA A 232 11.86 14.88 -1.51
N ASP A 233 12.35 15.98 -0.93
CA ASP A 233 13.32 15.92 0.17
C ASP A 233 12.63 15.38 1.42
N LEU A 234 12.81 14.09 1.68
CA LEU A 234 12.17 13.39 2.79
C LEU A 234 12.55 14.00 4.14
N ARG A 235 13.78 14.49 4.29
CA ARG A 235 14.23 15.16 5.52
C ARG A 235 13.41 16.42 5.78
N HIS A 236 13.17 17.23 4.74
CA HIS A 236 12.35 18.42 4.85
C HIS A 236 10.90 18.07 5.20
N VAL A 237 10.32 17.05 4.53
CA VAL A 237 8.94 16.59 4.79
C VAL A 237 8.80 16.12 6.25
N LEU A 238 9.73 15.30 6.76
CA LEU A 238 9.69 14.82 8.14
C LEU A 238 9.83 15.97 9.15
N ALA A 239 10.71 16.94 8.90
CA ALA A 239 10.85 18.11 9.77
C ALA A 239 9.56 18.95 9.82
N VAL A 240 8.92 19.19 8.66
CA VAL A 240 7.64 19.90 8.59
C VAL A 240 6.53 19.11 9.29
N THR A 241 6.52 17.78 9.16
CA THR A 241 5.50 16.92 9.78
C THR A 241 5.67 16.83 11.30
N ALA A 242 6.90 16.69 11.79
CA ALA A 242 7.17 16.70 13.23
C ALA A 242 6.79 18.04 13.87
N ARG A 243 7.08 19.15 13.18
CA ARG A 243 6.61 20.48 13.58
C ARG A 243 5.09 20.56 13.60
N GLU A 244 4.40 20.08 12.57
CA GLU A 244 2.92 20.09 12.52
C GLU A 244 2.31 19.26 13.65
N ALA A 245 2.85 18.07 13.92
CA ALA A 245 2.41 17.22 15.03
C ALA A 245 2.55 17.95 16.38
N ALA A 246 3.69 18.62 16.60
CA ALA A 246 3.93 19.40 17.81
C ALA A 246 2.96 20.59 17.94
N LEU A 247 2.71 21.35 16.86
CA LEU A 247 1.75 22.46 16.87
C LEU A 247 0.32 22.02 17.19
N GLN A 248 -0.04 20.78 16.87
CA GLN A 248 -1.36 20.19 17.16
C GLN A 248 -1.45 19.46 18.50
N GLY A 249 -0.35 19.36 19.26
CA GLY A 249 -0.30 18.53 20.47
C GLY A 249 -0.51 17.03 20.18
N ALA A 250 -0.06 16.58 19.00
CA ALA A 250 -0.20 15.21 18.53
C ALA A 250 1.14 14.47 18.50
N GLY A 251 1.09 13.14 18.65
CA GLY A 251 2.20 12.24 18.32
C GLY A 251 2.28 12.02 16.81
N LEU A 252 3.49 11.79 16.32
CA LEU A 252 3.75 11.53 14.90
C LEU A 252 3.74 10.03 14.63
N VAL A 253 2.85 9.57 13.75
CA VAL A 253 2.87 8.20 13.24
C VAL A 253 3.36 8.19 11.79
N LEU A 254 4.40 7.43 11.48
CA LEU A 254 4.92 7.26 10.13
C LEU A 254 4.53 5.88 9.62
N VAL A 255 3.73 5.81 8.55
CA VAL A 255 3.35 4.55 7.89
C VAL A 255 4.24 4.31 6.67
N HIS A 256 4.49 3.04 6.35
CA HIS A 256 5.48 2.63 5.35
C HIS A 256 6.89 3.12 5.72
N ALA A 257 7.23 2.99 7.01
CA ALA A 257 8.48 3.46 7.59
C ALA A 257 9.72 2.79 6.98
N GLU A 258 9.59 1.65 6.29
CA GLU A 258 10.66 1.03 5.52
C GLU A 258 11.29 1.96 4.48
N ARG A 259 10.57 3.00 4.00
CA ARG A 259 11.14 4.05 3.15
C ARG A 259 12.25 4.86 3.82
N LEU A 260 12.25 4.95 5.16
CA LEU A 260 13.33 5.61 5.93
C LEU A 260 14.66 4.87 5.81
N ALA A 261 14.63 3.57 5.44
CA ALA A 261 15.83 2.78 5.24
C ALA A 261 16.46 2.95 3.85
N GLU A 262 15.77 3.59 2.90
CA GLU A 262 16.19 3.72 1.50
C GLU A 262 17.10 4.95 1.27
N ASP A 263 16.76 6.09 1.87
CA ASP A 263 17.39 7.40 1.60
C ASP A 263 18.11 7.96 2.84
N ASP A 264 19.46 7.96 2.85
CA ASP A 264 20.31 8.48 3.94
C ASP A 264 19.78 8.19 5.37
N PRO A 265 19.65 6.89 5.74
CA PRO A 265 18.93 6.47 6.94
C PRO A 265 19.51 7.10 8.21
N ALA A 266 20.83 7.23 8.32
CA ALA A 266 21.48 7.76 9.51
C ALA A 266 21.00 9.19 9.85
N THR A 267 20.88 10.06 8.83
CA THR A 267 20.44 11.45 9.03
C THR A 267 18.95 11.53 9.33
N LEU A 268 18.12 10.73 8.64
CA LEU A 268 16.67 10.73 8.87
C LEU A 268 16.31 10.20 10.26
N PHE A 269 16.92 9.09 10.68
CA PHE A 269 16.71 8.53 12.02
C PHE A 269 17.20 9.46 13.11
N ALA A 270 18.36 10.10 12.94
CA ALA A 270 18.83 11.11 13.89
C ALA A 270 17.81 12.24 14.03
N ALA A 271 17.26 12.74 12.93
CA ALA A 271 16.24 13.80 12.97
C ALA A 271 14.94 13.37 13.68
N LEU A 272 14.52 12.10 13.51
CA LEU A 272 13.31 11.57 14.17
C LEU A 272 13.52 11.29 15.67
N ALA A 273 14.67 10.74 16.06
CA ALA A 273 15.03 10.54 17.47
C ALA A 273 15.19 11.87 18.22
N GLU A 274 15.41 12.94 17.48
CA GLU A 274 15.56 14.30 17.95
C GLU A 274 14.24 15.11 17.90
N ALA A 275 13.12 14.50 17.50
CA ALA A 275 11.82 15.16 17.45
C ALA A 275 11.30 15.50 18.86
N VAL A 276 10.52 16.57 18.94
CA VAL A 276 9.88 17.04 20.19
C VAL A 276 8.69 16.17 20.59
N VAL A 277 8.07 15.52 19.61
CA VAL A 277 6.89 14.67 19.77
C VAL A 277 7.29 13.20 19.75
N PRO A 278 6.54 12.31 20.41
CA PRO A 278 6.75 10.88 20.27
C PRO A 278 6.55 10.46 18.81
N VAL A 279 7.52 9.71 18.27
CA VAL A 279 7.47 9.19 16.90
C VAL A 279 7.23 7.68 16.92
N LEU A 280 6.15 7.25 16.27
CA LEU A 280 5.80 5.84 16.09
C LEU A 280 5.96 5.47 14.62
N ALA A 281 7.00 4.71 14.30
CA ALA A 281 7.32 4.30 12.94
C ALA A 281 6.75 2.90 12.66
N VAL A 282 5.76 2.80 11.78
CA VAL A 282 5.07 1.57 11.38
C VAL A 282 5.60 1.08 10.04
N GLY A 283 6.21 -0.10 10.01
CA GLY A 283 6.74 -0.70 8.78
C GLY A 283 6.61 -2.22 8.77
N ASP A 284 6.64 -2.83 7.59
CA ASP A 284 6.53 -4.28 7.40
C ASP A 284 7.82 -5.04 7.80
N ARG A 285 8.95 -4.35 7.70
CA ARG A 285 10.30 -4.87 8.00
C ARG A 285 10.70 -4.61 9.45
N PRO A 286 11.43 -5.54 10.07
CA PRO A 286 12.05 -5.29 11.35
C PRO A 286 13.14 -4.22 11.19
N TRP A 287 13.24 -3.34 12.18
CA TRP A 287 14.33 -2.39 12.27
C TRP A 287 15.66 -3.11 12.58
N GLN A 288 16.65 -3.03 11.68
CA GLN A 288 18.00 -3.62 11.88
C GLN A 288 19.20 -2.82 11.30
N PRO A 289 19.29 -1.47 11.40
CA PRO A 289 20.50 -0.75 11.01
C PRO A 289 21.59 -0.81 12.11
N PRO A 290 22.77 -1.43 11.87
CA PRO A 290 23.82 -1.59 12.87
C PRO A 290 24.64 -0.31 13.19
N TRP A 291 24.39 0.81 12.52
CA TRP A 291 25.22 2.02 12.57
C TRP A 291 24.76 3.10 13.56
N LEU A 292 23.62 2.92 14.24
CA LEU A 292 23.09 3.90 15.20
C LEU A 292 23.62 3.64 16.62
N ALA A 293 23.91 4.72 17.35
CA ALA A 293 24.38 4.65 18.73
C ALA A 293 23.28 4.25 19.73
N TYR A 294 22.02 4.41 19.34
CA TYR A 294 20.83 4.07 20.13
C TYR A 294 19.86 3.27 19.24
N HIS A 295 19.43 2.12 19.74
CA HIS A 295 18.45 1.27 19.07
C HIS A 295 17.04 1.62 19.59
N PRO A 296 16.08 2.01 18.73
CA PRO A 296 14.72 2.28 19.16
C PRO A 296 14.07 1.00 19.70
N LEU A 297 13.07 1.18 20.55
CA LEU A 297 12.22 0.09 20.98
C LEU A 297 11.50 -0.50 19.77
N VAL A 298 11.63 -1.81 19.54
CA VAL A 298 10.95 -2.53 18.46
C VAL A 298 9.84 -3.38 19.06
N LEU A 299 8.60 -3.14 18.62
CA LEU A 299 7.42 -3.90 19.00
C LEU A 299 6.79 -4.56 17.78
N GLU A 300 6.17 -5.72 17.97
CA GLU A 300 5.42 -6.41 16.92
C GLU A 300 3.94 -6.07 17.06
N ALA A 301 3.30 -5.61 15.99
CA ALA A 301 1.87 -5.38 15.98
C ALA A 301 1.13 -6.73 16.00
N PRO A 302 0.11 -6.90 16.87
CA PRO A 302 -0.67 -8.13 16.86
C PRO A 302 -1.47 -8.25 15.57
N ALA A 303 -1.72 -9.49 15.16
CA ALA A 303 -2.59 -9.77 14.03
C ALA A 303 -4.01 -9.27 14.35
N VAL A 304 -4.64 -8.58 13.41
CA VAL A 304 -6.06 -8.22 13.53
C VAL A 304 -6.87 -9.50 13.37
N THR A 305 -7.75 -9.80 14.31
CA THR A 305 -8.55 -11.02 14.24
C THR A 305 -9.66 -10.89 13.18
N THR A 306 -10.24 -12.02 12.75
CA THR A 306 -11.43 -12.00 11.88
C THR A 306 -12.61 -11.28 12.54
N GLU A 307 -12.74 -11.42 13.87
CA GLU A 307 -13.75 -10.70 14.66
C GLU A 307 -13.53 -9.19 14.62
N ASP A 308 -12.29 -8.73 14.85
CA ASP A 308 -11.96 -7.30 14.79
C ASP A 308 -12.20 -6.72 13.38
N ARG A 309 -11.82 -7.45 12.32
CA ARG A 309 -12.11 -7.01 10.94
C ARG A 309 -13.61 -6.92 10.66
N ALA A 310 -14.40 -7.88 11.15
CA ALA A 310 -15.85 -7.84 11.01
C ALA A 310 -16.44 -6.60 11.70
N LEU A 311 -15.95 -6.26 12.90
CA LEU A 311 -16.36 -5.05 13.61
C LEU A 311 -16.01 -3.77 12.85
N VAL A 312 -14.82 -3.69 12.25
CA VAL A 312 -14.43 -2.55 11.40
C VAL A 312 -15.35 -2.46 10.18
N TRP A 313 -15.61 -3.56 9.49
CA TRP A 313 -16.54 -3.57 8.36
C TRP A 313 -17.96 -3.14 8.72
N ASP A 314 -18.51 -3.67 9.83
CA ASP A 314 -19.84 -3.31 10.31
C ASP A 314 -19.93 -1.84 10.72
N ARG A 315 -18.85 -1.27 11.28
CA ARG A 315 -18.81 0.17 11.61
C ARG A 315 -18.85 1.04 10.34
N GLU A 316 -18.10 0.66 9.31
CA GLU A 316 -17.94 1.50 8.12
C GLU A 316 -19.07 1.32 7.09
N LEU A 317 -19.65 0.12 6.97
CA LEU A 317 -20.75 -0.17 6.03
C LEU A 317 -22.13 -0.14 6.69
N GLY A 318 -22.20 -0.36 8.00
CA GLY A 318 -23.43 -0.63 8.74
C GLY A 318 -23.59 -2.12 9.07
N ALA A 319 -24.10 -2.39 10.28
CA ALA A 319 -24.22 -3.74 10.82
C ALA A 319 -25.03 -4.67 9.91
N GLY A 320 -24.47 -5.85 9.61
CA GLY A 320 -25.15 -6.93 8.89
C GLY A 320 -24.99 -6.91 7.37
N ILE A 321 -24.23 -5.96 6.82
CA ILE A 321 -23.82 -5.99 5.41
C ILE A 321 -22.59 -6.89 5.21
N ALA A 322 -21.67 -6.91 6.18
CA ALA A 322 -20.46 -7.70 6.13
C ALA A 322 -20.76 -9.19 6.35
N ASP A 323 -20.36 -10.05 5.40
CA ASP A 323 -20.42 -11.49 5.56
C ASP A 323 -19.07 -12.04 6.08
N HIS A 324 -19.05 -13.33 6.46
CA HIS A 324 -17.81 -13.97 6.89
C HIS A 324 -16.71 -13.85 5.83
N ARG A 325 -17.04 -13.92 4.53
CA ARG A 325 -16.03 -13.89 3.45
C ARG A 325 -15.30 -12.56 3.42
N LEU A 326 -16.01 -11.45 3.61
CA LEU A 326 -15.41 -10.11 3.71
C LEU A 326 -14.42 -10.02 4.88
N ALA A 327 -14.74 -10.63 6.02
CA ALA A 327 -13.86 -10.66 7.20
C ALA A 327 -12.62 -11.57 7.05
N THR A 328 -12.61 -12.49 6.06
CA THR A 328 -11.41 -13.32 5.77
C THR A 328 -10.31 -12.55 5.05
N PHE A 329 -10.62 -11.41 4.42
CA PHE A 329 -9.59 -10.57 3.79
C PHE A 329 -8.64 -10.04 4.86
N ARG A 330 -7.34 -10.28 4.71
CA ARG A 330 -6.29 -9.88 5.66
C ARG A 330 -5.86 -8.44 5.42
N LEU A 331 -6.84 -7.54 5.32
CA LEU A 331 -6.63 -6.12 5.08
C LEU A 331 -6.39 -5.38 6.40
N ALA A 332 -5.53 -4.37 6.34
CA ALA A 332 -5.38 -3.41 7.44
C ALA A 332 -6.69 -2.62 7.64
N PRO A 333 -7.00 -2.20 8.88
CA PRO A 333 -8.23 -1.46 9.18
C PRO A 333 -8.45 -0.21 8.31
N GLU A 334 -7.37 0.50 7.95
CA GLU A 334 -7.41 1.69 7.10
C GLU A 334 -7.82 1.35 5.66
N VAL A 335 -7.36 0.20 5.15
CA VAL A 335 -7.73 -0.30 3.82
C VAL A 335 -9.18 -0.76 3.80
N ILE A 336 -9.67 -1.35 4.90
CA ILE A 336 -11.08 -1.70 5.08
C ILE A 336 -11.95 -0.44 5.01
N ALA A 337 -11.61 0.59 5.78
CA ALA A 337 -12.38 1.84 5.77
C ALA A 337 -12.39 2.53 4.40
N ASP A 338 -11.25 2.51 3.69
CA ASP A 338 -11.19 3.08 2.34
C ASP A 338 -12.01 2.28 1.32
N ALA A 339 -11.98 0.96 1.40
CA ALA A 339 -12.84 0.09 0.60
C ALA A 339 -14.33 0.30 0.89
N ALA A 340 -14.71 0.47 2.16
CA ALA A 340 -16.08 0.75 2.55
C ALA A 340 -16.58 2.11 2.02
N ARG A 341 -15.75 3.16 2.13
CA ARG A 341 -16.05 4.48 1.54
C ARG A 341 -16.20 4.41 0.02
N TYR A 342 -15.32 3.68 -0.66
CA TYR A 342 -15.41 3.46 -2.10
C TYR A 342 -16.71 2.74 -2.48
N ALA A 343 -17.07 1.67 -1.77
CA ALA A 343 -18.30 0.92 -2.00
C ALA A 343 -19.54 1.81 -1.83
N THR A 344 -19.57 2.61 -0.76
CA THR A 344 -20.67 3.54 -0.46
C THR A 344 -20.79 4.61 -1.53
N THR A 345 -19.68 5.25 -1.90
CA THR A 345 -19.66 6.28 -2.95
C THR A 345 -20.13 5.72 -4.29
N LEU A 346 -19.69 4.51 -4.64
CA LEU A 346 -20.12 3.86 -5.88
C LEU A 346 -21.62 3.58 -5.86
N ALA A 347 -22.13 3.02 -4.77
CA ALA A 347 -23.55 2.74 -4.57
C ALA A 347 -24.43 4.00 -4.68
N ASP A 348 -23.99 5.11 -4.10
CA ASP A 348 -24.67 6.41 -4.18
C ASP A 348 -24.70 6.93 -5.63
N VAL A 349 -23.58 6.84 -6.36
CA VAL A 349 -23.47 7.29 -7.75
C VAL A 349 -24.30 6.41 -8.70
N THR A 350 -24.38 5.10 -8.45
CA THR A 350 -25.15 4.15 -9.28
C THR A 350 -26.58 3.96 -8.83
N ALA A 351 -27.01 4.59 -7.72
CA ALA A 351 -28.31 4.40 -7.09
C ALA A 351 -28.64 2.91 -6.83
N THR A 352 -27.65 2.15 -6.36
CA THR A 352 -27.79 0.73 -6.02
C THR A 352 -27.62 0.53 -4.52
N GLU A 353 -28.23 -0.51 -3.95
CA GLU A 353 -28.00 -0.85 -2.54
C GLU A 353 -26.60 -1.44 -2.32
N ILE A 354 -26.00 -1.13 -1.18
CA ILE A 354 -24.72 -1.71 -0.76
C ILE A 354 -24.97 -3.17 -0.34
N THR A 355 -24.17 -4.07 -0.89
CA THR A 355 -24.21 -5.51 -0.59
C THR A 355 -22.81 -6.01 -0.21
N ALA A 356 -22.73 -7.20 0.40
CA ALA A 356 -21.45 -7.88 0.64
C ALA A 356 -20.63 -8.03 -0.64
N ASP A 357 -21.29 -8.26 -1.78
CA ASP A 357 -20.65 -8.45 -3.08
C ASP A 357 -20.02 -7.15 -3.60
N SER A 358 -20.72 -6.02 -3.47
CA SER A 358 -20.16 -4.72 -3.83
C SER A 358 -19.01 -4.31 -2.89
N ALA A 359 -19.11 -4.62 -1.59
CA ALA A 359 -18.04 -4.39 -0.64
C ALA A 359 -16.80 -5.25 -0.95
N ARG A 360 -16.97 -6.53 -1.30
CA ARG A 360 -15.87 -7.40 -1.75
C ARG A 360 -15.21 -6.87 -3.02
N ALA A 361 -16.02 -6.39 -3.99
CA ALA A 361 -15.49 -5.79 -5.21
C ALA A 361 -14.67 -4.51 -4.92
N ALA A 362 -15.14 -3.67 -4.00
CA ALA A 362 -14.43 -2.48 -3.54
C ALA A 362 -13.12 -2.83 -2.82
N ALA A 363 -13.16 -3.77 -1.88
CA ALA A 363 -11.98 -4.25 -1.16
C ALA A 363 -10.89 -4.76 -2.10
N ARG A 364 -11.27 -5.48 -3.16
CA ARG A 364 -10.32 -5.93 -4.20
C ARG A 364 -9.71 -4.79 -5.00
N ARG A 365 -10.48 -3.75 -5.28
CA ARG A 365 -10.00 -2.59 -6.05
C ARG A 365 -9.09 -1.68 -5.23
N VAL A 366 -9.39 -1.52 -3.94
CA VAL A 366 -8.61 -0.66 -3.04
C VAL A 366 -7.39 -1.40 -2.48
N GLY A 367 -7.56 -2.66 -2.08
CA GLY A 367 -6.50 -3.51 -1.52
C GLY A 367 -5.55 -4.14 -2.54
N GLY A 368 -5.74 -3.93 -3.85
CA GLY A 368 -4.87 -4.50 -4.88
C GLY A 368 -4.71 -3.60 -6.11
N SER A 369 -3.47 -3.45 -6.58
CA SER A 369 -3.10 -2.78 -7.86
C SER A 369 -3.11 -3.76 -9.03
N ILE A 370 -3.95 -4.79 -8.95
CA ILE A 370 -4.05 -5.83 -9.96
C ILE A 370 -4.74 -5.24 -11.20
N THR A 371 -3.92 -4.69 -12.10
CA THR A 371 -4.30 -4.14 -13.41
C THR A 371 -4.83 -5.19 -14.38
N SER A 372 -4.61 -6.47 -14.08
CA SER A 372 -5.23 -7.62 -14.73
C SER A 372 -6.40 -8.08 -13.87
N GLY A 373 -7.50 -7.33 -13.90
CA GLY A 373 -8.66 -7.57 -13.02
C GLY A 373 -9.05 -9.05 -12.91
N PRO A 374 -9.63 -9.49 -11.77
CA PRO A 374 -10.07 -10.86 -11.60
C PRO A 374 -10.85 -11.29 -12.85
N ALA A 375 -10.46 -12.43 -13.43
CA ALA A 375 -11.18 -12.99 -14.57
C ALA A 375 -12.67 -12.94 -14.25
N LEU A 376 -13.45 -12.25 -15.09
CA LEU A 376 -14.89 -11.99 -14.89
C LEU A 376 -15.50 -13.13 -14.09
N VAL A 377 -15.92 -12.85 -12.84
CA VAL A 377 -16.56 -13.87 -12.01
C VAL A 377 -17.73 -14.39 -12.85
N PRO A 378 -17.72 -15.66 -13.28
CA PRO A 378 -18.75 -16.16 -14.15
C PRO A 378 -20.10 -15.99 -13.46
N THR A 379 -21.15 -15.63 -14.19
CA THR A 379 -22.52 -15.45 -13.65
C THR A 379 -23.01 -16.66 -12.85
N ARG A 380 -22.42 -17.84 -13.10
CA ARG A 380 -22.49 -19.02 -12.24
C ARG A 380 -21.08 -19.55 -11.98
N PRO A 381 -20.63 -19.65 -10.72
CA PRO A 381 -19.34 -20.26 -10.40
C PRO A 381 -19.32 -21.74 -10.86
N PRO A 382 -18.24 -22.21 -11.51
CA PRO A 382 -18.14 -23.58 -11.97
C PRO A 382 -18.01 -24.54 -10.79
N THR A 383 -18.61 -25.72 -10.91
CA THR A 383 -18.66 -26.74 -9.85
C THR A 383 -17.90 -27.99 -10.25
N PHE A 384 -17.67 -28.93 -9.33
CA PHE A 384 -17.15 -30.27 -9.72
C PHE A 384 -18.04 -30.98 -10.73
N ALA A 385 -19.35 -30.71 -10.71
CA ALA A 385 -20.26 -31.21 -11.74
C ALA A 385 -19.95 -30.64 -13.12
N ASP A 386 -19.15 -29.56 -13.24
CA ASP A 386 -18.63 -28.96 -14.48
C ASP A 386 -17.39 -29.62 -15.06
N LEU A 387 -16.71 -30.42 -14.26
CA LEU A 387 -15.43 -30.99 -14.58
C LEU A 387 -15.59 -32.49 -14.90
N VAL A 388 -15.46 -32.86 -16.18
CA VAL A 388 -15.51 -34.27 -16.60
C VAL A 388 -14.10 -34.85 -16.54
N LEU A 389 -13.81 -35.60 -15.48
CA LEU A 389 -12.52 -36.25 -15.28
C LEU A 389 -12.67 -37.74 -14.97
N PRO A 390 -11.64 -38.54 -15.26
CA PRO A 390 -11.50 -39.88 -14.71
C PRO A 390 -11.40 -39.86 -13.17
N ASP A 391 -11.89 -40.90 -12.51
CA ASP A 391 -11.93 -41.00 -11.05
C ASP A 391 -10.54 -40.88 -10.38
N HIS A 392 -9.50 -41.38 -11.06
CA HIS A 392 -8.13 -41.33 -10.54
C HIS A 392 -7.56 -39.90 -10.51
N VAL A 393 -8.12 -38.96 -11.28
CA VAL A 393 -7.76 -37.53 -11.27
C VAL A 393 -8.66 -36.75 -10.32
N ALA A 394 -9.95 -37.10 -10.26
CA ALA A 394 -10.93 -36.45 -9.38
C ALA A 394 -10.58 -36.63 -7.88
N ARG A 395 -10.10 -37.82 -7.48
CA ARG A 395 -9.75 -38.10 -6.07
C ARG A 395 -8.65 -37.17 -5.52
N PRO A 396 -7.48 -37.00 -6.17
CA PRO A 396 -6.48 -36.01 -5.75
C PRO A 396 -7.02 -34.58 -5.66
N LEU A 397 -7.86 -34.15 -6.61
CA LEU A 397 -8.48 -32.82 -6.61
C LEU A 397 -9.41 -32.62 -5.40
N HIS A 398 -10.30 -33.57 -5.12
CA HIS A 398 -11.16 -33.50 -3.93
C HIS A 398 -10.35 -33.47 -2.63
N ARG A 399 -9.25 -34.24 -2.57
CA ARG A 399 -8.34 -34.21 -1.42
C ARG A 399 -7.64 -32.86 -1.27
N PHE A 400 -7.22 -32.25 -2.38
CA PHE A 400 -6.63 -30.90 -2.38
C PHE A 400 -7.61 -29.86 -1.85
N VAL A 401 -8.87 -29.84 -2.33
CA VAL A 401 -9.91 -28.93 -1.82
C VAL A 401 -10.18 -29.18 -0.34
N SER A 402 -10.27 -30.44 0.08
CA SER A 402 -10.46 -30.78 1.50
C SER A 402 -9.32 -30.30 2.38
N TRP A 403 -8.06 -30.46 1.95
CA TRP A 403 -6.89 -29.93 2.66
C TRP A 403 -6.92 -28.41 2.77
N ALA A 404 -7.24 -27.72 1.67
CA ALA A 404 -7.33 -26.26 1.67
C ALA A 404 -8.47 -25.74 2.55
N ALA A 405 -9.63 -26.40 2.57
CA ALA A 405 -10.77 -25.99 3.39
C ALA A 405 -10.54 -26.17 4.90
N HIS A 406 -9.80 -27.19 5.33
CA HIS A 406 -9.55 -27.49 6.75
C HIS A 406 -8.15 -27.05 7.21
N ARG A 407 -7.45 -26.28 6.38
CA ARG A 407 -6.07 -25.85 6.62
C ARG A 407 -5.94 -25.11 7.96
N ASP A 408 -6.77 -24.11 8.16
CA ASP A 408 -6.67 -23.24 9.34
C ASP A 408 -6.97 -24.00 10.64
N GLU A 409 -7.89 -24.97 10.60
CA GLU A 409 -8.18 -25.87 11.73
C GLU A 409 -6.98 -26.77 12.09
N VAL A 410 -6.30 -27.32 11.07
CA VAL A 410 -5.10 -28.15 11.27
C VAL A 410 -3.93 -27.33 11.82
N LEU A 411 -3.79 -26.08 11.39
CA LEU A 411 -2.77 -25.17 11.93
C LEU A 411 -3.09 -24.75 13.37
N ALA A 412 -4.36 -24.52 13.68
CA ALA A 412 -4.81 -24.14 15.02
C ALA A 412 -4.61 -25.26 16.08
N ASP A 413 -4.66 -26.55 15.70
CA ASP A 413 -4.33 -27.67 16.60
C ASP A 413 -2.85 -27.66 17.03
N GLY A 414 -1.97 -26.95 16.31
CA GLY A 414 -0.60 -26.58 16.74
C GLY A 414 0.40 -27.73 16.88
N ARG A 415 -0.05 -28.99 16.88
CA ARG A 415 0.79 -30.19 17.09
C ARG A 415 1.79 -30.47 15.96
N LEU A 416 1.63 -29.83 14.80
CA LEU A 416 2.39 -30.09 13.59
C LEU A 416 3.11 -28.84 13.02
N VAL A 417 2.92 -27.66 13.62
CA VAL A 417 3.29 -26.37 13.01
C VAL A 417 4.78 -25.99 13.21
N ASP A 418 5.54 -26.72 14.04
CA ASP A 418 6.88 -26.28 14.47
C ASP A 418 8.06 -27.15 14.00
N VAL A 419 7.96 -27.80 12.82
CA VAL A 419 9.06 -28.62 12.27
C VAL A 419 9.60 -28.02 10.97
N GLY A 420 10.34 -26.91 11.08
CA GLY A 420 11.35 -26.54 10.08
C GLY A 420 11.12 -25.29 9.23
N GLY A 421 10.33 -24.30 9.70
CA GLY A 421 10.30 -22.96 9.09
C GLY A 421 9.77 -22.90 7.64
N LYS A 422 8.99 -23.90 7.22
CA LYS A 422 8.30 -23.90 5.93
C LYS A 422 6.93 -23.23 6.11
N GLY A 423 6.51 -22.46 5.11
CA GLY A 423 5.20 -21.82 5.15
C GLY A 423 4.07 -22.85 5.18
N THR A 424 2.93 -22.40 5.66
CA THR A 424 1.74 -23.22 5.91
C THR A 424 0.85 -23.35 4.67
N GLY A 425 1.26 -22.78 3.53
CA GLY A 425 0.51 -22.79 2.28
C GLY A 425 0.34 -24.17 1.64
N ILE A 426 -0.64 -24.29 0.74
CA ILE A 426 -0.88 -25.52 -0.02
C ILE A 426 -0.64 -25.23 -1.50
N ALA A 427 0.36 -25.89 -2.06
CA ALA A 427 0.75 -25.75 -3.46
C ALA A 427 0.35 -27.00 -4.27
N ALA A 428 -0.26 -26.80 -5.43
CA ALA A 428 -0.61 -27.86 -6.37
C ALA A 428 -0.03 -27.62 -7.77
N LEU A 429 0.42 -28.69 -8.42
CA LEU A 429 0.84 -28.68 -9.82
C LEU A 429 -0.14 -29.46 -10.68
N PHE A 430 -0.73 -28.80 -11.67
CA PHE A 430 -1.60 -29.37 -12.68
C PHE A 430 -0.81 -29.58 -13.96
N SER A 431 -0.60 -30.84 -14.34
CA SER A 431 0.17 -31.22 -15.53
C SER A 431 -0.72 -31.95 -16.53
N GLY A 432 -0.53 -31.74 -17.82
CA GLY A 432 -1.27 -32.46 -18.85
C GLY A 432 -1.33 -31.69 -20.15
N SER A 433 -1.87 -32.31 -21.20
CA SER A 433 -1.97 -31.65 -22.50
C SER A 433 -2.79 -30.36 -22.49
N PRO A 434 -2.58 -29.46 -23.46
CA PRO A 434 -3.49 -28.36 -23.71
C PRO A 434 -4.93 -28.88 -23.87
N GLY A 435 -5.91 -28.15 -23.32
CA GLY A 435 -7.33 -28.49 -23.46
C GLY A 435 -7.86 -29.61 -22.56
N THR A 436 -7.08 -30.17 -21.63
CA THR A 436 -7.55 -31.22 -20.69
C THR A 436 -8.30 -30.70 -19.46
N GLY A 437 -8.51 -29.38 -19.35
CA GLY A 437 -9.33 -28.78 -18.30
C GLY A 437 -8.58 -28.25 -17.06
N LYS A 438 -7.25 -28.07 -17.13
CA LYS A 438 -6.43 -27.54 -16.02
C LYS A 438 -6.94 -26.20 -15.46
N THR A 439 -7.16 -25.22 -16.33
CA THR A 439 -7.68 -23.89 -15.96
C THR A 439 -9.10 -23.97 -15.40
N LEU A 440 -9.96 -24.81 -15.97
CA LEU A 440 -11.32 -25.04 -15.45
C LEU A 440 -11.27 -25.68 -14.06
N ALA A 441 -10.39 -26.65 -13.84
CA ALA A 441 -10.20 -27.28 -12.53
C ALA A 441 -9.76 -26.26 -11.47
N ALA A 442 -8.86 -25.33 -11.81
CA ALA A 442 -8.46 -24.27 -10.90
C ALA A 442 -9.65 -23.35 -10.53
N HIS A 443 -10.49 -22.98 -11.51
CA HIS A 443 -11.71 -22.22 -11.22
C HIS A 443 -12.70 -22.97 -10.32
N VAL A 444 -12.86 -24.29 -10.53
CA VAL A 444 -13.70 -25.13 -9.67
C VAL A 444 -13.15 -25.17 -8.25
N VAL A 445 -11.84 -25.36 -8.08
CA VAL A 445 -11.20 -25.34 -6.75
C VAL A 445 -11.44 -24.01 -6.04
N ALA A 446 -11.22 -22.88 -6.73
CA ALA A 446 -11.45 -21.56 -6.14
C ALA A 446 -12.92 -21.38 -5.70
N ALA A 447 -13.87 -21.77 -6.56
CA ALA A 447 -15.30 -21.70 -6.25
C ALA A 447 -15.70 -22.55 -5.03
N GLU A 448 -15.20 -23.78 -4.94
CA GLU A 448 -15.49 -24.70 -3.83
C GLU A 448 -14.88 -24.23 -2.50
N LEU A 449 -13.74 -23.50 -2.55
CA LEU A 449 -13.12 -22.87 -1.39
C LEU A 449 -13.73 -21.50 -1.05
N GLY A 450 -14.64 -20.98 -1.87
CA GLY A 450 -15.15 -19.61 -1.72
C GLY A 450 -14.10 -18.53 -1.93
N LEU A 451 -13.00 -18.85 -2.62
CA LEU A 451 -11.92 -17.93 -2.97
C LEU A 451 -12.09 -17.42 -4.39
N ASP A 452 -11.53 -16.25 -4.68
CA ASP A 452 -11.37 -15.83 -6.08
C ASP A 452 -10.15 -16.49 -6.71
N LEU A 453 -10.18 -16.67 -8.03
CA LEU A 453 -9.02 -17.13 -8.78
C LEU A 453 -8.29 -15.93 -9.37
N PHE A 454 -7.03 -15.74 -8.98
CA PHE A 454 -6.16 -14.76 -9.57
C PHE A 454 -5.19 -15.43 -10.55
N ARG A 455 -5.39 -15.19 -11.86
CA ARG A 455 -4.55 -15.77 -12.90
C ARG A 455 -3.33 -14.89 -13.14
N VAL A 456 -2.16 -15.48 -12.94
CA VAL A 456 -0.85 -14.87 -13.19
C VAL A 456 -0.26 -15.49 -14.46
N ASP A 457 0.01 -14.64 -15.45
CA ASP A 457 0.75 -15.03 -16.64
C ASP A 457 2.24 -14.83 -16.37
N LEU A 458 2.96 -15.95 -16.18
CA LEU A 458 4.39 -15.94 -15.89
C LEU A 458 5.22 -15.34 -17.03
N ALA A 459 4.78 -15.48 -18.28
CA ALA A 459 5.50 -14.89 -19.42
C ALA A 459 5.49 -13.36 -19.37
N SER A 460 4.45 -12.76 -18.79
CA SER A 460 4.32 -11.31 -18.64
C SER A 460 5.15 -10.72 -17.49
N ILE A 461 5.53 -11.53 -16.50
CA ILE A 461 6.28 -11.06 -15.32
C ILE A 461 7.79 -11.15 -15.54
N VAL A 462 8.27 -12.08 -16.37
CA VAL A 462 9.69 -12.38 -16.60
C VAL A 462 10.33 -11.42 -17.63
N ASP A 463 9.75 -10.24 -17.87
CA ASP A 463 10.19 -9.34 -18.96
C ASP A 463 11.46 -8.52 -18.62
N LYS A 464 12.51 -8.70 -19.44
CA LYS A 464 13.76 -7.93 -19.73
C LYS A 464 14.56 -7.16 -18.65
N TYR A 465 14.07 -6.89 -17.45
CA TYR A 465 14.78 -6.07 -16.46
C TYR A 465 15.04 -6.85 -15.15
N ILE A 466 16.30 -7.29 -15.00
CA ILE A 466 16.80 -8.05 -13.86
C ILE A 466 16.58 -7.23 -12.57
N GLY A 467 15.78 -7.76 -11.63
CA GLY A 467 15.49 -7.16 -10.32
C GLY A 467 14.09 -6.55 -10.16
N GLU A 468 13.40 -6.21 -11.25
CA GLU A 468 11.98 -5.80 -11.20
C GLU A 468 11.06 -7.02 -11.05
N THR A 469 11.45 -8.17 -11.59
CA THR A 469 10.72 -9.45 -11.50
C THR A 469 10.48 -9.89 -10.04
N GLU A 470 11.50 -9.82 -9.18
CA GLU A 470 11.37 -10.23 -7.76
C GLU A 470 10.42 -9.30 -7.00
N LYS A 471 10.55 -7.98 -7.19
CA LYS A 471 9.62 -6.99 -6.59
C LYS A 471 8.19 -7.19 -7.08
N ASN A 472 8.01 -7.48 -8.37
CA ASN A 472 6.70 -7.77 -8.95
C ASN A 472 6.08 -9.05 -8.39
N LEU A 473 6.87 -10.13 -8.27
CA LEU A 473 6.43 -11.38 -7.65
C LEU A 473 6.08 -11.18 -6.17
N GLU A 474 6.92 -10.48 -5.39
CA GLU A 474 6.65 -10.15 -4.00
C GLU A 474 5.31 -9.41 -3.85
N ARG A 475 5.09 -8.41 -4.72
CA ARG A 475 3.83 -7.66 -4.76
C ARG A 475 2.63 -8.57 -5.07
N VAL A 476 2.75 -9.46 -6.05
CA VAL A 476 1.67 -10.41 -6.41
C VAL A 476 1.32 -11.34 -5.24
N PHE A 477 2.32 -11.89 -4.55
CA PHE A 477 2.07 -12.73 -3.37
C PHE A 477 1.47 -11.93 -2.22
N HIS A 478 2.01 -10.75 -1.92
CA HIS A 478 1.50 -9.87 -0.86
C HIS A 478 0.04 -9.43 -1.10
N GLU A 479 -0.29 -9.02 -2.33
CA GLU A 479 -1.67 -8.69 -2.71
C GLU A 479 -2.59 -9.92 -2.59
N ALA A 480 -2.11 -11.12 -2.96
CA ALA A 480 -2.90 -12.33 -2.87
C ALA A 480 -3.16 -12.81 -1.44
N GLU A 481 -2.19 -12.65 -0.53
CA GLU A 481 -2.37 -12.90 0.90
C GLU A 481 -3.37 -11.91 1.51
N SER A 482 -3.28 -10.63 1.11
CA SER A 482 -4.17 -9.56 1.58
C SER A 482 -5.63 -9.81 1.20
N LEU A 483 -5.86 -10.24 -0.05
CA LEU A 483 -7.20 -10.48 -0.59
C LEU A 483 -7.72 -11.91 -0.37
N ASN A 484 -6.91 -12.79 0.24
CA ASN A 484 -7.23 -14.20 0.44
C ASN A 484 -7.73 -14.88 -0.84
N VAL A 485 -6.90 -14.88 -1.89
CA VAL A 485 -7.25 -15.44 -3.22
C VAL A 485 -6.41 -16.66 -3.57
N LEU A 486 -6.93 -17.51 -4.45
CA LEU A 486 -6.18 -18.61 -5.05
C LEU A 486 -5.30 -18.07 -6.18
N LEU A 487 -3.98 -18.24 -6.05
CA LEU A 487 -3.01 -17.90 -7.10
C LEU A 487 -2.96 -19.01 -8.15
N PHE A 488 -3.26 -18.68 -9.40
CA PHE A 488 -3.18 -19.60 -10.54
C PHE A 488 -2.11 -19.14 -11.53
N PHE A 489 -0.98 -19.82 -11.55
CA PHE A 489 0.11 -19.58 -12.51
C PHE A 489 -0.12 -20.45 -13.75
N ASP A 490 -0.47 -19.81 -14.86
CA ASP A 490 -0.67 -20.50 -16.14
C ASP A 490 0.66 -20.57 -16.92
N GLU A 491 0.77 -21.53 -17.84
CA GLU A 491 1.94 -21.69 -18.73
C GLU A 491 3.30 -21.76 -18.00
N ALA A 492 3.33 -22.44 -16.84
CA ALA A 492 4.55 -22.58 -16.05
C ALA A 492 5.66 -23.35 -16.80
N ASP A 493 5.38 -23.97 -17.95
CA ASP A 493 6.39 -24.53 -18.87
C ASP A 493 7.43 -23.52 -19.36
N ALA A 494 7.11 -22.23 -19.39
CA ALA A 494 8.10 -21.17 -19.62
C ALA A 494 9.22 -21.17 -18.56
N LEU A 495 8.90 -21.57 -17.32
CA LEU A 495 9.86 -21.68 -16.22
C LEU A 495 10.58 -23.03 -16.16
N PHE A 496 10.02 -24.06 -16.79
CA PHE A 496 10.50 -25.44 -16.76
C PHE A 496 11.41 -25.82 -17.93
N GLY A 497 11.85 -24.85 -18.73
CA GLY A 497 12.89 -25.06 -19.74
C GLY A 497 14.00 -25.90 -19.09
N LYS A 498 14.32 -27.07 -19.68
CA LYS A 498 15.39 -27.95 -19.17
C LYS A 498 16.52 -27.04 -18.76
N ARG A 499 17.05 -27.19 -17.54
CA ARG A 499 18.32 -26.62 -17.12
C ARG A 499 19.38 -27.04 -18.15
N SER A 500 19.41 -26.38 -19.30
CA SER A 500 20.39 -26.59 -20.33
C SER A 500 21.69 -26.13 -19.71
N ASP A 501 22.72 -26.97 -19.85
CA ASP A 501 24.07 -26.68 -19.39
C ASP A 501 24.36 -25.19 -19.53
N VAL A 502 24.61 -24.55 -18.38
CA VAL A 502 24.83 -23.11 -18.23
C VAL A 502 25.88 -22.67 -19.25
N LYS A 503 25.44 -22.03 -20.34
CA LYS A 503 26.34 -21.47 -21.35
C LYS A 503 26.37 -19.94 -21.33
N ASP A 504 25.30 -19.29 -20.89
CA ASP A 504 25.19 -17.83 -20.84
C ASP A 504 24.82 -17.28 -19.46
N ALA A 505 25.17 -16.00 -19.23
CA ALA A 505 24.82 -15.29 -18.00
C ALA A 505 23.29 -15.14 -17.82
N HIS A 506 22.54 -15.04 -18.92
CA HIS A 506 21.09 -14.93 -18.95
C HIS A 506 20.38 -16.18 -18.36
N ASP A 507 20.94 -17.38 -18.58
CA ASP A 507 20.37 -18.64 -18.05
C ASP A 507 20.50 -18.73 -16.52
N ARG A 508 21.49 -18.06 -15.91
CA ARG A 508 21.65 -18.07 -14.44
C ARG A 508 20.58 -17.23 -13.76
N TYR A 509 20.22 -16.08 -14.34
CA TYR A 509 19.21 -15.18 -13.79
C TYR A 509 17.80 -15.80 -13.84
N ALA A 510 17.43 -16.44 -14.95
CA ALA A 510 16.16 -17.15 -15.05
C ALA A 510 16.02 -18.27 -13.99
N ASN A 511 17.12 -18.99 -13.70
CA ASN A 511 17.12 -20.02 -12.64
C ASN A 511 16.95 -19.42 -11.23
N GLN A 512 17.46 -18.22 -10.99
CA GLN A 512 17.32 -17.52 -9.71
C GLN A 512 15.88 -17.04 -9.48
N GLU A 513 15.25 -16.45 -10.49
CA GLU A 513 13.85 -15.99 -10.43
C GLU A 513 12.88 -17.16 -10.17
N VAL A 514 13.12 -18.30 -10.83
CA VAL A 514 12.37 -19.54 -10.60
C VAL A 514 12.57 -20.07 -9.17
N ALA A 515 13.81 -20.03 -8.65
CA ALA A 515 14.08 -20.45 -7.28
C ALA A 515 13.37 -19.55 -6.26
N TYR A 516 13.35 -18.24 -6.52
CA TYR A 516 12.64 -17.26 -5.70
C TYR A 516 11.12 -17.46 -5.75
N LEU A 517 10.52 -17.64 -6.93
CA LEU A 517 9.09 -17.98 -7.08
C LEU A 517 8.73 -19.21 -6.24
N LEU A 518 9.51 -20.28 -6.34
CA LEU A 518 9.27 -21.49 -5.57
C LEU A 518 9.42 -21.28 -4.06
N GLN A 519 10.38 -20.47 -3.63
CA GLN A 519 10.55 -20.13 -2.21
C GLN A 519 9.36 -19.29 -1.70
N ARG A 520 8.88 -18.32 -2.49
CA ARG A 520 7.69 -17.53 -2.15
C ARG A 520 6.44 -18.38 -2.12
N MET A 521 6.28 -19.30 -3.05
CA MET A 521 5.22 -20.31 -3.02
C MET A 521 5.23 -21.19 -1.76
N GLU A 522 6.41 -21.60 -1.28
CA GLU A 522 6.54 -22.38 -0.04
C GLU A 522 6.23 -21.57 1.22
N SER A 523 6.50 -20.26 1.19
CA SER A 523 6.27 -19.35 2.32
C SER A 523 4.90 -18.67 2.29
N PHE A 524 4.22 -18.67 1.14
CA PHE A 524 2.91 -18.06 0.94
C PHE A 524 1.86 -18.70 1.83
N ASP A 525 1.19 -17.88 2.63
CA ASP A 525 0.13 -18.29 3.55
C ASP A 525 -1.23 -18.37 2.82
N GLY A 526 -1.31 -19.24 1.80
CA GLY A 526 -2.50 -19.37 0.95
C GLY A 526 -2.49 -20.59 0.02
N VAL A 527 -3.36 -20.56 -1.00
CA VAL A 527 -3.51 -21.65 -1.98
C VAL A 527 -2.92 -21.23 -3.33
N THR A 528 -1.96 -22.02 -3.82
CA THR A 528 -1.32 -21.78 -5.13
C THR A 528 -1.45 -22.99 -6.04
N VAL A 529 -1.76 -22.74 -7.31
CA VAL A 529 -1.88 -23.74 -8.36
C VAL A 529 -0.99 -23.33 -9.54
N LEU A 530 -0.09 -24.20 -10.00
CA LEU A 530 0.60 -24.03 -11.28
C LEU A 530 0.00 -24.96 -12.32
N ALA A 531 -0.16 -24.48 -13.55
CA ALA A 531 -0.50 -25.30 -14.70
C ALA A 531 0.68 -25.40 -15.67
N THR A 532 0.96 -26.60 -16.17
CA THR A 532 1.96 -26.83 -17.21
C THR A 532 1.44 -27.75 -18.30
N ASN A 533 1.88 -27.50 -19.54
CA ASN A 533 1.57 -28.33 -20.71
C ASN A 533 2.60 -29.46 -20.93
N LEU A 534 3.68 -29.52 -20.14
CA LEU A 534 4.74 -30.50 -20.33
C LEU A 534 4.28 -31.92 -19.98
N ARG A 535 4.40 -32.84 -20.94
CA ARG A 535 4.17 -34.29 -20.79
C ARG A 535 5.36 -35.07 -20.19
N GLY A 536 6.42 -34.40 -19.74
CA GLY A 536 7.74 -35.00 -19.43
C GLY A 536 8.21 -34.94 -17.96
N ASN A 537 9.48 -35.32 -17.71
CA ASN A 537 10.11 -35.32 -16.38
C ASN A 537 10.17 -33.90 -15.79
N LEU A 538 9.26 -33.61 -14.86
CA LEU A 538 9.37 -32.48 -13.95
C LEU A 538 10.67 -32.58 -13.15
N ASP A 539 11.36 -31.45 -12.94
CA ASP A 539 12.54 -31.42 -12.09
C ASP A 539 12.14 -31.93 -10.68
N PRO A 540 12.84 -32.94 -10.13
CA PRO A 540 12.60 -33.45 -8.79
C PRO A 540 12.60 -32.37 -7.70
N ALA A 541 13.34 -31.27 -7.90
CA ALA A 541 13.34 -30.13 -7.00
C ALA A 541 11.96 -29.48 -6.89
N PHE A 542 11.22 -29.33 -7.99
CA PHE A 542 9.88 -28.75 -7.98
C PHE A 542 8.85 -29.69 -7.39
N SER A 543 8.91 -30.97 -7.76
CA SER A 543 7.95 -31.98 -7.27
C SER A 543 7.98 -32.12 -5.74
N ARG A 544 9.14 -31.89 -5.11
CA ARG A 544 9.30 -31.93 -3.65
C ARG A 544 8.68 -30.72 -2.92
N ARG A 545 8.45 -29.60 -3.62
CA ARG A 545 7.89 -28.37 -3.04
C ARG A 545 6.37 -28.28 -3.22
N MET A 546 5.78 -29.17 -4.02
CA MET A 546 4.33 -29.21 -4.24
C MET A 546 3.67 -30.19 -3.26
N SER A 547 2.60 -29.75 -2.61
CA SER A 547 1.77 -30.60 -1.76
C SER A 547 0.96 -31.62 -2.57
N PHE A 548 0.52 -31.22 -3.78
CA PHE A 548 -0.23 -32.05 -4.70
C PHE A 548 0.32 -31.98 -6.12
N ILE A 549 0.35 -33.11 -6.81
CA ILE A 549 0.63 -33.18 -8.25
C ILE A 549 -0.55 -33.92 -8.88
N VAL A 550 -1.29 -33.22 -9.73
CA VAL A 550 -2.46 -33.75 -10.45
C VAL A 550 -2.12 -33.84 -11.92
N HIS A 551 -2.14 -35.06 -12.44
CA HIS A 551 -1.94 -35.31 -13.87
C HIS A 551 -3.29 -35.44 -14.57
N PHE A 552 -3.51 -34.60 -15.58
CA PHE A 552 -4.68 -34.56 -16.44
C PHE A 552 -4.35 -35.32 -17.74
N PRO A 553 -4.73 -36.61 -17.84
CA PRO A 553 -4.46 -37.42 -19.01
C PRO A 553 -5.32 -36.97 -20.19
N ASP A 554 -4.96 -37.43 -21.39
CA ASP A 554 -5.89 -37.37 -22.53
C ASP A 554 -7.14 -38.20 -22.21
N PRO A 555 -8.35 -37.73 -22.57
CA PRO A 555 -9.59 -38.40 -22.19
C PRO A 555 -9.73 -39.76 -22.90
N ASP A 556 -10.07 -40.80 -22.14
CA ASP A 556 -10.42 -42.12 -22.67
C ASP A 556 -11.81 -42.11 -23.35
N VAL A 557 -12.17 -43.18 -24.05
CA VAL A 557 -13.46 -43.26 -24.78
C VAL A 557 -14.67 -42.96 -23.87
N PRO A 558 -14.81 -43.53 -22.66
CA PRO A 558 -15.90 -43.17 -21.75
C PRO A 558 -15.91 -41.69 -21.34
N THR A 559 -14.73 -41.11 -21.07
CA THR A 559 -14.60 -39.68 -20.72
C THR A 559 -14.96 -38.79 -21.89
N ARG A 560 -14.52 -39.13 -23.12
CA ARG A 560 -14.90 -38.40 -24.35
C ARG A 560 -16.39 -38.46 -24.60
N GLN A 561 -17.03 -39.59 -24.39
CA GLN A 561 -18.49 -39.72 -24.53
C GLN A 561 -19.20 -38.73 -23.60
N ARG A 562 -18.82 -38.69 -22.31
CA ARG A 562 -19.37 -37.75 -21.33
C ARG A 562 -19.09 -36.28 -21.70
N LEU A 563 -17.91 -35.99 -22.25
CA LEU A 563 -17.57 -34.64 -22.74
C LEU A 563 -18.48 -34.20 -23.89
N TRP A 564 -18.68 -35.07 -24.89
CA TRP A 564 -19.59 -34.82 -26.00
C TRP A 564 -21.03 -34.62 -25.53
N GLU A 565 -21.56 -35.52 -24.71
CA GLU A 565 -22.92 -35.43 -24.13
C GLU A 565 -23.11 -34.09 -23.41
N ARG A 566 -22.14 -33.70 -22.58
CA ARG A 566 -22.17 -32.43 -21.84
C ARG A 566 -22.18 -31.20 -22.73
N HIS A 567 -21.32 -31.15 -23.74
CA HIS A 567 -21.24 -29.98 -24.61
C HIS A 567 -22.47 -29.89 -25.52
N LEU A 568 -22.97 -31.02 -26.01
CA LEU A 568 -24.18 -31.10 -26.83
C LEU A 568 -25.45 -30.78 -26.04
N SER A 569 -25.51 -31.10 -24.74
CA SER A 569 -26.68 -30.77 -23.91
C SER A 569 -26.92 -29.25 -23.73
N ARG A 570 -25.97 -28.41 -24.19
CA ARG A 570 -26.04 -26.95 -24.14
C ARG A 570 -26.54 -26.33 -25.45
N VAL A 571 -26.77 -27.13 -26.48
CA VAL A 571 -27.25 -26.70 -27.80
C VAL A 571 -28.49 -27.49 -28.22
N THR A 572 -29.35 -26.88 -29.04
CA THR A 572 -30.51 -27.56 -29.61
C THR A 572 -30.06 -28.49 -30.73
N THR A 573 -30.23 -29.80 -30.56
CA THR A 573 -29.86 -30.81 -31.56
C THR A 573 -31.02 -31.14 -32.49
N ASP A 574 -30.71 -31.40 -33.77
CA ASP A 574 -31.67 -31.80 -34.79
C ASP A 574 -32.10 -33.26 -34.59
N PRO A 575 -33.38 -33.55 -34.27
CA PRO A 575 -33.85 -34.92 -34.11
C PRO A 575 -33.82 -35.73 -35.43
N ALA A 576 -33.85 -35.07 -36.59
CA ALA A 576 -33.81 -35.72 -37.90
C ALA A 576 -32.37 -36.07 -38.34
N ASP A 577 -31.36 -35.46 -37.71
CA ASP A 577 -29.94 -35.71 -37.94
C ASP A 577 -29.21 -35.93 -36.59
N PRO A 578 -29.50 -37.02 -35.87
CA PRO A 578 -29.04 -37.22 -34.51
C PRO A 578 -27.51 -37.36 -34.44
N VAL A 579 -26.89 -36.59 -33.56
CA VAL A 579 -25.45 -36.64 -33.32
C VAL A 579 -25.07 -37.98 -32.67
N GLN A 580 -24.25 -38.77 -33.36
CA GLN A 580 -23.84 -40.10 -32.90
C GLN A 580 -22.67 -40.01 -31.90
N VAL A 581 -23.00 -39.71 -30.64
CA VAL A 581 -21.99 -39.44 -29.60
C VAL A 581 -21.05 -40.62 -29.36
N ALA A 582 -21.56 -41.85 -29.33
CA ALA A 582 -20.74 -43.05 -29.15
C ALA A 582 -19.68 -43.22 -30.26
N HIS A 583 -20.07 -42.92 -31.50
CA HIS A 583 -19.16 -42.95 -32.65
C HIS A 583 -18.09 -41.85 -32.55
N LEU A 584 -18.49 -40.61 -32.24
CA LEU A 584 -17.56 -39.50 -32.05
C LEU A 584 -16.58 -39.76 -30.90
N ALA A 585 -17.03 -40.36 -29.81
CA ALA A 585 -16.17 -40.71 -28.69
C ALA A 585 -15.11 -41.76 -29.05
N GLN A 586 -15.41 -42.70 -29.95
CA GLN A 586 -14.47 -43.71 -30.42
C GLN A 586 -13.43 -43.12 -31.39
N GLU A 587 -13.89 -42.38 -32.40
CA GLU A 587 -13.06 -41.96 -33.53
C GLU A 587 -12.35 -40.62 -33.33
N VAL A 588 -12.87 -39.73 -32.48
CA VAL A 588 -12.31 -38.38 -32.27
C VAL A 588 -11.43 -38.35 -31.03
N GLU A 589 -10.13 -38.58 -31.20
CA GLU A 589 -9.12 -38.55 -30.13
C GLU A 589 -8.62 -37.13 -29.83
N LEU A 590 -9.53 -36.27 -29.38
CA LEU A 590 -9.24 -34.88 -29.02
C LEU A 590 -9.51 -34.58 -27.53
N ALA A 591 -8.90 -33.50 -27.03
CA ALA A 591 -9.09 -33.07 -25.64
C ALA A 591 -10.44 -32.35 -25.47
N GLY A 592 -10.89 -32.18 -24.22
CA GLY A 592 -12.18 -31.55 -23.93
C GLY A 592 -12.31 -30.12 -24.48
N GLY A 593 -11.22 -29.35 -24.47
CA GLY A 593 -11.17 -28.01 -25.06
C GLY A 593 -11.45 -28.01 -26.57
N ASP A 594 -10.88 -28.98 -27.30
CA ASP A 594 -11.09 -29.12 -28.73
C ASP A 594 -12.52 -29.61 -29.05
N ILE A 595 -13.04 -30.55 -28.25
CA ILE A 595 -14.45 -31.02 -28.37
C ILE A 595 -15.41 -29.84 -28.16
N ARG A 596 -15.17 -28.99 -27.16
CA ARG A 596 -15.94 -27.76 -26.96
C ARG A 596 -15.88 -26.84 -28.18
N ASN A 597 -14.70 -26.65 -28.78
CA ASN A 597 -14.54 -25.82 -29.97
C ASN A 597 -15.33 -26.39 -31.16
N ILE A 598 -15.34 -27.72 -31.33
CA ILE A 598 -16.11 -28.39 -32.38
C ILE A 598 -17.61 -28.15 -32.20
N VAL A 599 -18.15 -28.37 -31.00
CA VAL A 599 -19.58 -28.14 -30.73
C VAL A 599 -19.95 -26.67 -30.94
N LEU A 600 -19.06 -25.75 -30.55
CA LEU A 600 -19.27 -24.32 -30.73
C LEU A 600 -19.28 -23.94 -32.22
N ALA A 601 -18.32 -24.43 -33.02
CA ALA A 601 -18.27 -24.22 -34.46
C ALA A 601 -19.51 -24.80 -35.15
N ALA A 602 -19.90 -26.03 -34.80
CA ALA A 602 -21.11 -26.67 -35.31
C ALA A 602 -22.38 -25.86 -34.99
N ALA A 603 -22.44 -25.23 -33.81
CA ALA A 603 -23.54 -24.35 -33.44
C ALA A 603 -23.56 -23.06 -34.28
N TYR A 604 -22.41 -22.44 -34.54
CA TYR A 604 -22.32 -21.29 -35.43
C TYR A 604 -22.76 -21.64 -36.86
N ASP A 605 -22.32 -22.78 -37.39
CA ASP A 605 -22.69 -23.24 -38.73
C ASP A 605 -24.19 -23.52 -38.84
N ALA A 606 -24.77 -24.19 -37.83
CA ALA A 606 -26.20 -24.47 -37.78
C ALA A 606 -27.03 -23.18 -37.71
N VAL A 607 -26.63 -22.22 -36.86
CA VAL A 607 -27.30 -20.91 -36.77
C VAL A 607 -27.19 -20.13 -38.08
N ALA A 608 -26.03 -20.16 -38.73
CA ALA A 608 -25.83 -19.51 -40.03
C ALA A 608 -26.71 -20.12 -41.13
N ALA A 609 -26.95 -21.43 -41.07
CA ALA A 609 -27.86 -22.14 -41.97
C ALA A 609 -29.35 -21.99 -41.60
N GLY A 610 -29.68 -21.45 -40.43
CA GLY A 610 -31.05 -21.38 -39.91
C GLY A 610 -31.60 -22.74 -39.45
N GLU A 611 -30.71 -23.67 -39.06
CA GLU A 611 -31.02 -25.05 -38.72
C GLU A 611 -30.61 -25.38 -37.26
N SER A 612 -30.99 -26.56 -36.77
CA SER A 612 -30.51 -27.10 -35.49
C SER A 612 -29.21 -27.88 -35.67
N VAL A 613 -28.46 -28.11 -34.58
CA VAL A 613 -27.17 -28.80 -34.64
C VAL A 613 -27.38 -30.29 -34.94
N GLY A 614 -26.96 -30.75 -36.11
CA GLY A 614 -27.02 -32.14 -36.53
C GLY A 614 -25.63 -32.75 -36.70
N MET A 615 -25.56 -34.04 -36.98
CA MET A 615 -24.30 -34.75 -37.22
C MET A 615 -23.50 -34.10 -38.36
N ARG A 616 -24.16 -33.56 -39.41
CA ARG A 616 -23.48 -32.85 -40.52
C ARG A 616 -22.61 -31.68 -40.06
N HIS A 617 -23.12 -30.88 -39.13
CA HIS A 617 -22.44 -29.69 -38.60
C HIS A 617 -21.26 -30.10 -37.71
N VAL A 618 -21.46 -31.10 -36.85
CA VAL A 618 -20.42 -31.63 -35.96
C VAL A 618 -19.28 -32.28 -36.76
N LEU A 619 -19.59 -33.01 -37.83
CA LEU A 619 -18.60 -33.62 -38.71
C LEU A 619 -17.74 -32.57 -39.43
N ALA A 620 -18.37 -31.57 -40.05
CA ALA A 620 -17.67 -30.48 -40.72
C ALA A 620 -16.73 -29.74 -39.76
N ALA A 621 -17.23 -29.40 -38.57
CA ALA A 621 -16.43 -28.75 -37.53
C ALA A 621 -15.30 -29.65 -37.00
N THR A 622 -15.52 -30.97 -36.91
CA THR A 622 -14.49 -31.94 -36.51
C THR A 622 -13.34 -31.96 -37.52
N VAL A 623 -13.64 -31.98 -38.82
CA VAL A 623 -12.63 -31.93 -39.90
C VAL A 623 -11.85 -30.63 -39.83
N ALA A 624 -12.53 -29.49 -39.66
CA ALA A 624 -11.90 -28.18 -39.54
C ALA A 624 -10.95 -28.10 -38.33
N GLU A 625 -11.35 -28.59 -37.16
CA GLU A 625 -10.50 -28.57 -35.95
C GLU A 625 -9.28 -29.50 -36.09
N HIS A 626 -9.40 -30.66 -36.76
CA HIS A 626 -8.24 -31.53 -37.05
C HIS A 626 -7.24 -30.84 -37.98
N HIS A 627 -7.71 -30.16 -39.03
CA HIS A 627 -6.84 -29.39 -39.92
C HIS A 627 -6.13 -28.25 -39.19
N LYS A 628 -6.85 -27.52 -38.33
CA LYS A 628 -6.28 -26.45 -37.49
C LYS A 628 -5.20 -26.97 -36.54
N LEU A 629 -5.39 -28.17 -35.97
CA LEU A 629 -4.41 -28.83 -35.11
C LEU A 629 -3.26 -29.51 -35.88
N GLY A 630 -3.28 -29.48 -37.22
CA GLY A 630 -2.30 -30.17 -38.06
C GLY A 630 -2.34 -31.70 -37.94
N ARG A 631 -3.45 -32.27 -37.46
CA ARG A 631 -3.63 -33.71 -37.29
C ARG A 631 -4.25 -34.32 -38.55
N ARG A 632 -3.94 -35.59 -38.81
CA ARG A 632 -4.62 -36.34 -39.88
C ARG A 632 -6.05 -36.61 -39.45
N VAL A 633 -6.99 -36.30 -40.34
CA VAL A 633 -8.38 -36.71 -40.20
C VAL A 633 -8.42 -38.24 -40.36
N PRO A 634 -9.03 -39.01 -39.44
CA PRO A 634 -9.14 -40.46 -39.60
C PRO A 634 -9.89 -40.81 -40.89
N GLU A 635 -9.18 -41.43 -41.85
CA GLU A 635 -9.63 -41.68 -43.23
C GLU A 635 -10.89 -42.56 -43.32
N ASN A 636 -11.17 -43.39 -42.29
CA ASN A 636 -12.27 -44.36 -42.26
C ASN A 636 -13.42 -43.97 -41.31
N ALA A 637 -13.29 -42.91 -40.52
CA ALA A 637 -14.27 -42.53 -39.49
C ALA A 637 -15.46 -41.74 -40.06
N PHE A 638 -15.28 -41.06 -41.20
CA PHE A 638 -16.24 -40.06 -41.68
C PHE A 638 -16.85 -40.40 -43.04
N SER A 639 -16.78 -41.68 -43.44
CA SER A 639 -17.40 -42.16 -44.68
C SER A 639 -18.92 -42.31 -44.49
N PRO A 640 -19.76 -41.76 -45.39
CA PRO A 640 -21.22 -41.70 -45.23
C PRO A 640 -21.93 -43.07 -45.17
N ASP A 641 -21.23 -44.17 -45.44
CA ASP A 641 -21.80 -45.53 -45.50
C ASP A 641 -21.87 -46.29 -44.16
N ARG A 642 -21.34 -45.73 -43.05
CA ARG A 642 -21.47 -46.35 -41.71
C ARG A 642 -22.46 -45.67 -40.76
N ALA A 643 -23.10 -44.58 -41.19
CA ALA A 643 -24.08 -43.83 -40.41
C ALA A 643 -25.54 -44.21 -40.72
N ARG A 644 -25.82 -45.46 -41.12
CA ARG A 644 -27.17 -46.01 -41.29
C ARG A 644 -27.43 -47.21 -40.43
#